data_AF-A0AAF0WUJ9-F1
#
_entry.id   AF-A0AAF0WUJ9-F1
#
_cell.length_a   1.000
_cell.length_b   1.000
_cell.length_c   1.000
_cell.angle_alpha   90.00
_cell.angle_beta   90.00
_cell.angle_gamma   90.00
#
_symmetry.space_group_name_H-M   'P 1'
#
loop_
_entity.id
_entity.type
_entity.pdbx_description
1 polymer ?
#
loop_
_entity_poly.entity_id
_entity_poly.type
_entity_poly.pdbx_seq_one_letter_code
_entity_poly.pdbx_strand_id
1 'polypeptide(L)'
;MAEYIVAFVLDKIAGFLIEEAGSFARIDVQVEWIQAELRRMQCFLRDAELKQDGDERVKNWVSDIRDIAYDTDDLVDFCILKLSHQRSGFLYFLKKFTFYNEVLFRRKVNKHIDKIKKRIIYVKDSRSTYGIENLKIGNEMISFCGNRLNEKRRSFPYNNEDDVVGLEEDIEALMSRLIHGDCRRSVISIIGMAGLGKTTLAKKLYLNCDINKHFDCCAWVYVSQDYRARDILLELGKKVMGFTKESVEKMNGEDLLDSLCVFLSDKRYLIVLDDIWKHEHWDDLRPAFPEMSNGSRIILTTRFKDVALYANVRDPPHELCFLNNDRSWELFLRKLCVEWDSSSRLPPWSEDLGKQIVKRCGGLPLAIVVLAGLLSRKGLVFSEWQKVLQSVHWQLKQEPTQCEEILALSYSDLPYYLKPCFLYLGLFPEDFEISARRLTLLWVAEGLVQPRGEEHLEDVAEDYLEELIGRSMVQVAKRKSSGRTKACRVHDLLRDLCLARGQEEALFNVICAGDRVGSISGARRLAIHSGVPIFTRNSQKIRSLLCFDLIECVPLNLTKFKLLRVLDLEGVQIAQLDSAVGDLIHLRYLGLQETWLKNLPSSVGRLSNLQTLDLRSTLIEPIPLAIWKLQQLRHLYFSKFKAMVVCPPYRLTLPNLHTLKGICLSESGCIQNGLDNIVNLRELGLYGDLHLQEEEVSRWIHINKNLEELKIQSSNNLSYISNAAIPKLMSFSSHVRLYKLHLEGIISKMLDIKDFPPNLTELSLKDSFLAEDPMPILEKLQSLRVLKMKQTSFLGKELVCSSGGFPQLQYLKFGFLTFTTWTIEEGALSNLRQLEIVECKRLKISPKGLRPVTTLRELKLGFMPVDMKSKVQDRQGENWYKIQQVLPI
;
A
#
# COMPACT_ATOMS: atom_id res chain seq x y z
N MET A 1 6.23 -14.27 -17.44
CA MET A 1 7.24 -13.60 -16.59
C MET A 1 8.63 -13.53 -17.24
N ALA A 2 9.04 -14.56 -17.98
CA ALA A 2 10.31 -14.59 -18.71
C ALA A 2 10.45 -13.45 -19.73
N GLU A 3 9.38 -13.12 -20.46
CA GLU A 3 9.37 -12.02 -21.45
C GLU A 3 9.77 -10.69 -20.80
N TYR A 4 9.18 -10.37 -19.64
CA TYR A 4 9.48 -9.17 -18.88
C TYR A 4 10.95 -9.14 -18.42
N ILE A 5 11.48 -10.25 -17.89
CA ILE A 5 12.87 -10.31 -17.40
C ILE A 5 13.85 -10.17 -18.57
N VAL A 6 13.57 -10.81 -19.70
CA VAL A 6 14.39 -10.68 -20.91
C VAL A 6 14.37 -9.23 -21.41
N ALA A 7 13.21 -8.58 -21.49
CA ALA A 7 13.10 -7.17 -21.86
C ALA A 7 13.95 -6.28 -20.95
N PHE A 8 13.80 -6.44 -19.63
CA PHE A 8 14.56 -5.70 -18.63
C PHE A 8 16.08 -5.88 -18.80
N VAL A 9 16.54 -7.11 -19.05
CA VAL A 9 17.96 -7.40 -19.23
C VAL A 9 18.49 -6.83 -20.54
N LEU A 10 17.71 -6.85 -21.62
CA LEU A 10 18.09 -6.25 -22.90
C LEU A 10 18.32 -4.74 -22.79
N ASP A 11 17.43 -4.04 -22.09
CA ASP A 11 17.56 -2.60 -21.84
C ASP A 11 18.79 -2.30 -20.98
N LYS A 12 19.02 -3.11 -19.96
CA LYS A 12 20.20 -2.97 -19.09
C LYS A 12 21.51 -3.22 -19.82
N ILE A 13 21.57 -4.25 -20.68
CA ILE A 13 22.76 -4.52 -21.50
C ILE A 13 23.01 -3.36 -22.45
N ALA A 14 21.97 -2.81 -23.08
CA ALA A 14 22.09 -1.65 -23.95
C ALA A 14 22.69 -0.46 -23.19
N GLY A 15 22.20 -0.15 -21.99
CA GLY A 15 22.76 0.89 -21.13
C GLY A 15 24.21 0.64 -20.75
N PHE A 16 24.55 -0.59 -20.34
CA PHE A 16 25.92 -0.97 -19.98
C PHE A 16 26.89 -0.82 -21.16
N LEU A 17 26.51 -1.25 -22.36
CA LEU A 17 27.33 -1.11 -23.57
C LEU A 17 27.54 0.35 -23.96
N ILE A 18 26.54 1.21 -23.76
CA ILE A 18 26.66 2.67 -24.02
C ILE A 18 27.62 3.33 -23.03
N GLU A 19 27.50 3.02 -21.73
CA GLU A 19 28.31 3.66 -20.68
C GLU A 19 29.78 3.21 -20.69
N GLU A 20 30.07 1.98 -21.10
CA GLU A 20 31.40 1.37 -20.99
C GLU A 20 32.10 1.12 -22.35
N ALA A 21 31.63 1.78 -23.43
CA ALA A 21 32.04 1.61 -24.83
C ALA A 21 33.55 1.77 -25.18
N GLY A 22 34.45 1.87 -24.19
CA GLY A 22 35.90 1.94 -24.39
C GLY A 22 36.75 1.04 -23.48
N SER A 23 36.17 0.45 -22.42
CA SER A 23 36.94 -0.26 -21.38
C SER A 23 37.16 -1.75 -21.69
N PHE A 24 36.28 -2.37 -22.48
CA PHE A 24 36.25 -3.83 -22.68
C PHE A 24 35.92 -4.30 -24.11
N ALA A 25 36.54 -3.71 -25.15
CA ALA A 25 36.28 -4.02 -26.56
C ALA A 25 36.13 -5.52 -26.96
N ARG A 26 36.76 -6.46 -26.23
CA ARG A 26 36.69 -7.91 -26.49
C ARG A 26 35.55 -8.63 -25.73
N ILE A 27 35.05 -8.06 -24.64
CA ILE A 27 33.87 -8.53 -23.89
C ILE A 27 32.60 -7.99 -24.55
N ASP A 28 32.66 -6.76 -25.09
CA ASP A 28 31.54 -6.08 -25.75
C ASP A 28 30.93 -6.94 -26.87
N VAL A 29 31.74 -7.47 -27.78
CA VAL A 29 31.30 -8.39 -28.85
C VAL A 29 30.59 -9.65 -28.31
N GLN A 30 31.02 -10.15 -27.14
CA GLN A 30 30.39 -11.34 -26.56
C GLN A 30 29.08 -11.03 -25.85
N VAL A 31 28.97 -9.86 -25.24
CA VAL A 31 27.76 -9.37 -24.60
C VAL A 31 26.72 -8.97 -25.65
N GLU A 32 27.14 -8.35 -26.75
CA GLU A 32 26.31 -8.10 -27.94
C GLU A 32 25.73 -9.39 -28.52
N TRP A 33 26.53 -10.46 -28.58
CA TRP A 33 26.02 -11.78 -29.00
C TRP A 33 24.93 -12.29 -28.06
N ILE A 34 25.11 -12.19 -26.74
CA ILE A 34 24.08 -12.58 -25.76
C ILE A 34 22.83 -11.72 -25.94
N GLN A 35 22.99 -10.41 -26.11
CA GLN A 35 21.89 -9.47 -26.34
C GLN A 35 21.09 -9.84 -27.59
N ALA A 36 21.78 -10.15 -28.70
CA ALA A 36 21.14 -10.54 -29.95
C ALA A 36 20.34 -11.84 -29.80
N GLU A 37 20.87 -12.85 -29.12
CA GLU A 37 20.16 -14.11 -28.90
C GLU A 37 18.97 -13.95 -27.93
N LEU A 38 19.13 -13.20 -26.83
CA LEU A 38 18.03 -12.91 -25.91
C LEU A 38 16.90 -12.14 -26.61
N ARG A 39 17.22 -11.18 -27.48
CA ARG A 39 16.23 -10.45 -28.28
C ARG A 39 15.48 -11.37 -29.23
N ARG A 40 16.15 -12.36 -29.85
CA ARG A 40 15.47 -13.37 -30.67
C ARG A 40 14.57 -14.26 -29.83
N MET A 41 15.04 -14.72 -28.67
CA MET A 41 14.23 -15.53 -27.75
C MET A 41 12.97 -14.78 -27.29
N GLN A 42 13.08 -13.47 -27.02
CA GLN A 42 11.95 -12.62 -26.63
C GLN A 42 10.78 -12.69 -27.62
N CYS A 43 11.05 -12.72 -28.93
CA CYS A 43 10.02 -12.76 -29.97
C CYS A 43 9.08 -13.98 -29.85
N PHE A 44 9.51 -15.06 -29.20
CA PHE A 44 8.73 -16.30 -29.05
C PHE A 44 8.19 -16.49 -27.64
N LEU A 45 8.66 -15.71 -26.65
CA LEU A 45 8.28 -15.89 -25.25
C LEU A 45 6.80 -15.61 -25.01
N ARG A 46 6.23 -14.63 -25.72
CA ARG A 46 4.82 -14.27 -25.56
C ARG A 46 3.89 -15.44 -25.89
N ASP A 47 4.14 -16.13 -26.99
CA ASP A 47 3.35 -17.30 -27.41
C ASP A 47 3.63 -18.53 -26.54
N ALA A 48 4.88 -18.68 -26.07
CA ALA A 48 5.28 -19.77 -25.19
C ALA A 48 4.68 -19.65 -23.79
N GLU A 49 4.66 -18.44 -23.21
CA GLU A 49 4.07 -18.17 -21.88
C GLU A 49 2.56 -18.42 -21.85
N LEU A 50 1.85 -18.21 -22.96
CA LEU A 50 0.42 -18.54 -23.04
C LEU A 50 0.14 -20.05 -23.04
N LYS A 51 1.13 -20.87 -23.41
CA LYS A 51 1.00 -22.33 -23.52
C LYS A 51 1.73 -23.11 -22.42
N GLN A 52 2.52 -22.44 -21.59
CA GLN A 52 3.32 -23.10 -20.56
C GLN A 52 2.48 -23.90 -19.54
N ASP A 53 1.24 -23.46 -19.29
CA ASP A 53 0.33 -24.14 -18.36
C ASP A 53 -0.24 -25.46 -18.94
N GLY A 54 -0.10 -25.70 -20.26
CA GLY A 54 -0.58 -26.90 -20.94
C GLY A 54 0.52 -27.83 -21.48
N ASP A 55 1.79 -27.39 -21.51
CA ASP A 55 2.93 -28.22 -21.95
C ASP A 55 4.14 -28.01 -21.02
N GLU A 56 4.42 -29.02 -20.20
CA GLU A 56 5.57 -29.03 -19.27
C GLU A 56 6.92 -28.87 -20.00
N ARG A 57 7.03 -29.23 -21.28
CA ARG A 57 8.26 -28.99 -22.06
C ARG A 57 8.44 -27.51 -22.36
N VAL A 58 7.34 -26.84 -22.73
CA VAL A 58 7.33 -25.38 -22.98
C VAL A 58 7.62 -24.64 -21.69
N LYS A 59 7.02 -25.07 -20.56
CA LYS A 59 7.27 -24.50 -19.23
C LYS A 59 8.74 -24.59 -18.82
N ASN A 60 9.36 -25.76 -18.96
CA ASN A 60 10.79 -25.93 -18.67
C ASN A 60 11.66 -25.06 -19.59
N TRP A 61 11.31 -24.96 -20.88
CA TRP A 61 12.03 -24.14 -21.84
C TRP A 61 11.95 -22.63 -21.52
N VAL A 62 10.76 -22.14 -21.15
CA VAL A 62 10.55 -20.74 -20.70
C VAL A 62 11.33 -20.47 -19.41
N SER A 63 11.32 -21.41 -18.47
CA SER A 63 12.10 -21.34 -17.22
C SER A 63 13.61 -21.25 -17.48
N ASP A 64 14.13 -22.03 -18.43
CA ASP A 64 15.55 -21.98 -18.81
C ASP A 64 15.96 -20.62 -19.38
N ILE A 65 15.12 -20.04 -20.26
CA ILE A 65 15.37 -18.69 -20.83
C ILE A 65 15.36 -17.63 -19.73
N ARG A 66 14.39 -17.71 -18.82
CA ARG A 66 14.29 -16.83 -17.65
C ARG A 66 15.58 -16.88 -16.81
N ASP A 67 16.08 -18.08 -16.53
CA ASP A 67 17.29 -18.29 -15.74
C ASP A 67 18.56 -17.79 -16.45
N ILE A 68 18.62 -17.90 -17.77
CA ILE A 68 19.71 -17.33 -18.59
C ILE A 68 19.71 -15.80 -18.49
N ALA A 69 18.54 -15.17 -18.64
CA ALA A 69 18.40 -13.72 -18.52
C ALA A 69 18.85 -13.25 -17.14
N TYR A 70 18.44 -14.00 -16.11
CA TYR A 70 18.85 -13.77 -14.73
C TYR A 70 20.36 -13.90 -14.47
N ASP A 71 21.00 -14.95 -15.00
CA ASP A 71 22.46 -15.10 -14.91
C ASP A 71 23.19 -13.97 -15.67
N THR A 72 22.61 -13.49 -16.76
CA THR A 72 23.13 -12.35 -17.53
C THR A 72 23.03 -11.05 -16.74
N ASP A 73 21.90 -10.82 -16.07
CA ASP A 73 21.72 -9.66 -15.19
C ASP A 73 22.70 -9.65 -14.01
N ASP A 74 22.94 -10.81 -13.38
CA ASP A 74 23.95 -10.98 -12.32
C ASP A 74 25.36 -10.68 -12.81
N LEU A 75 25.69 -11.09 -14.03
CA LEU A 75 26.98 -10.82 -14.65
C LEU A 75 27.20 -9.32 -14.86
N VAL A 76 26.18 -8.61 -15.39
CA VAL A 76 26.25 -7.16 -15.61
C VAL A 76 26.42 -6.44 -14.27
N ASP A 77 25.63 -6.77 -13.24
CA ASP A 77 25.78 -6.17 -11.91
C ASP A 77 27.16 -6.48 -11.29
N PHE A 78 27.66 -7.71 -11.45
CA PHE A 78 29.00 -8.08 -10.99
C PHE A 78 30.11 -7.26 -11.66
N CYS A 79 29.98 -6.98 -12.97
CA CYS A 79 30.90 -6.11 -13.69
C CYS A 79 30.86 -4.67 -13.15
N ILE A 80 29.66 -4.11 -12.99
CA ILE A 80 29.46 -2.76 -12.43
C ILE A 80 30.09 -2.66 -11.03
N LEU A 81 29.91 -3.68 -10.18
CA LEU A 81 30.48 -3.72 -8.83
C LEU A 81 31.99 -3.74 -8.80
N LYS A 82 32.63 -4.40 -9.77
CA LYS A 82 34.09 -4.43 -9.83
C LYS A 82 34.68 -3.15 -10.39
N LEU A 83 34.00 -2.49 -11.32
CA LEU A 83 34.42 -1.20 -11.87
C LEU A 83 34.32 -0.08 -10.84
N SER A 84 33.28 -0.05 -10.01
CA SER A 84 33.12 0.95 -8.95
C SER A 84 34.24 0.87 -7.91
N HIS A 85 34.66 -0.34 -7.53
CA HIS A 85 35.81 -0.54 -6.62
C HIS A 85 37.14 -0.09 -7.21
N GLN A 86 37.34 -0.15 -8.53
CA GLN A 86 38.55 0.37 -9.18
C GLN A 86 38.59 1.90 -9.19
N ARG A 87 37.44 2.57 -9.31
CA ARG A 87 37.33 4.04 -9.33
C ARG A 87 37.45 4.70 -7.94
N SER A 88 37.15 3.97 -6.85
CA SER A 88 37.10 4.52 -5.48
C SER A 88 38.40 4.35 -4.65
N GLY A 89 39.49 3.83 -5.21
CA GLY A 89 40.72 3.51 -4.49
C GLY A 89 41.77 4.63 -4.46
N PHE A 90 41.93 5.27 -3.30
CA PHE A 90 42.91 6.34 -3.01
C PHE A 90 44.36 5.83 -2.83
N LEU A 91 44.86 4.92 -3.68
CA LEU A 91 46.29 4.52 -3.67
C LEU A 91 46.79 4.26 -5.10
N TYR A 92 47.35 5.32 -5.70
CA TYR A 92 48.09 5.36 -6.97
C TYR A 92 49.39 4.53 -6.98
N PHE A 93 49.65 3.72 -5.93
CA PHE A 93 50.95 3.10 -5.64
C PHE A 93 51.08 1.60 -5.94
N LEU A 94 50.11 0.96 -6.60
CA LEU A 94 50.22 -0.47 -6.98
C LEU A 94 49.82 -0.74 -8.43
N LYS A 95 50.48 -0.09 -9.39
CA LYS A 95 50.33 -0.39 -10.84
C LYS A 95 50.70 -1.83 -11.24
N LYS A 96 51.42 -2.58 -10.39
CA LYS A 96 51.79 -4.00 -10.65
C LYS A 96 50.79 -5.02 -10.09
N PHE A 97 50.05 -4.70 -9.02
CA PHE A 97 49.03 -5.56 -8.40
C PHE A 97 47.62 -5.37 -9.02
N THR A 98 47.40 -4.25 -9.71
CA THR A 98 46.14 -3.95 -10.43
C THR A 98 46.00 -4.77 -11.71
N PHE A 99 47.09 -5.01 -12.45
CA PHE A 99 47.06 -5.81 -13.68
C PHE A 99 46.70 -7.30 -13.44
N TYR A 100 47.26 -7.93 -12.39
CA TYR A 100 46.94 -9.32 -12.05
C TYR A 100 45.46 -9.49 -11.65
N ASN A 101 44.93 -8.56 -10.85
CA ASN A 101 43.52 -8.55 -10.47
C ASN A 101 42.60 -8.29 -11.67
N GLU A 102 43.02 -7.46 -12.62
CA GLU A 102 42.27 -7.20 -13.85
C GLU A 102 42.24 -8.41 -14.79
N VAL A 103 43.36 -9.12 -14.98
CA VAL A 103 43.41 -10.36 -15.76
C VAL A 103 42.58 -11.46 -15.11
N LEU A 104 42.66 -11.64 -13.79
CA LEU A 104 41.83 -12.60 -13.05
C LEU A 104 40.34 -12.26 -13.13
N PHE A 105 39.99 -10.98 -13.06
CA PHE A 105 38.63 -10.50 -13.25
C PHE A 105 38.12 -10.80 -14.66
N ARG A 106 38.86 -10.42 -15.71
CA ARG A 106 38.51 -10.72 -17.11
C ARG A 106 38.35 -12.22 -17.35
N ARG A 107 39.24 -13.05 -16.79
CA ARG A 107 39.11 -14.52 -16.84
C ARG A 107 37.82 -15.01 -16.17
N LYS A 108 37.47 -14.45 -15.01
CA LYS A 108 36.24 -14.81 -14.28
C LYS A 108 34.98 -14.38 -15.04
N VAL A 109 34.99 -13.20 -15.65
CA VAL A 109 33.88 -12.69 -16.48
C VAL A 109 33.72 -13.55 -17.73
N ASN A 110 34.80 -13.80 -18.48
CA ASN A 110 34.77 -14.66 -19.66
C ASN A 110 34.26 -16.07 -19.34
N LYS A 111 34.69 -16.65 -18.21
CA LYS A 111 34.17 -17.96 -17.76
C LYS A 111 32.66 -17.94 -17.52
N HIS A 112 32.10 -16.85 -16.97
CA HIS A 112 30.65 -16.71 -16.82
C HIS A 112 29.94 -16.51 -18.16
N ILE A 113 30.50 -15.68 -19.05
CA ILE A 113 29.97 -15.48 -20.40
C ILE A 113 29.94 -16.80 -21.16
N ASP A 114 31.04 -17.57 -21.17
CA ASP A 114 31.11 -18.87 -21.82
C ASP A 114 30.07 -19.85 -21.26
N LYS A 115 29.82 -19.80 -19.94
CA LYS A 115 28.77 -20.60 -19.31
C LYS A 115 27.38 -20.19 -19.82
N ILE A 116 27.09 -18.88 -19.89
CA ILE A 116 25.82 -18.35 -20.41
C ILE A 116 25.63 -18.74 -21.88
N LYS A 117 26.66 -18.56 -22.71
CA LYS A 117 26.63 -18.94 -24.13
C LYS A 117 26.34 -20.42 -24.32
N LYS A 118 26.99 -21.30 -23.56
CA LYS A 118 26.72 -22.75 -23.59
C LYS A 118 25.27 -23.07 -23.22
N ARG A 119 24.70 -22.38 -22.21
CA ARG A 119 23.28 -22.54 -21.86
C ARG A 119 22.35 -22.06 -22.97
N ILE A 120 22.64 -20.92 -23.60
CA ILE A 120 21.86 -20.39 -24.73
C ILE A 120 21.85 -21.38 -25.90
N ILE A 121 23.02 -21.93 -26.26
CA ILE A 121 23.14 -22.93 -27.33
C ILE A 121 22.34 -24.19 -26.97
N TYR A 122 22.48 -24.70 -25.75
CA TYR A 122 21.70 -25.84 -25.27
C TYR A 122 20.19 -25.61 -25.36
N VAL A 123 19.69 -24.45 -24.93
CA VAL A 123 18.25 -24.10 -24.98
C VAL A 123 17.76 -23.93 -26.42
N LYS A 124 18.62 -23.45 -27.32
CA LYS A 124 18.32 -23.36 -28.75
C LYS A 124 18.22 -24.76 -29.38
N ASP A 125 19.14 -25.66 -29.05
CA ASP A 125 19.19 -27.02 -29.60
C ASP A 125 18.09 -27.91 -28.98
N SER A 126 17.74 -27.70 -27.71
CA SER A 126 16.66 -28.42 -27.04
C SER A 126 15.30 -28.17 -27.69
N ARG A 127 15.11 -26.97 -28.27
CA ARG A 127 13.88 -26.59 -28.96
C ARG A 127 13.55 -27.54 -30.13
N SER A 128 14.53 -27.83 -30.98
CA SER A 128 14.36 -28.75 -32.12
C SER A 128 14.35 -30.21 -31.65
N THR A 129 15.23 -30.55 -30.71
CA THR A 129 15.36 -31.90 -30.16
C THR A 129 14.06 -32.42 -29.54
N TYR A 130 13.31 -31.56 -28.84
CA TYR A 130 12.08 -31.93 -28.15
C TYR A 130 10.79 -31.49 -28.89
N GLY A 131 10.91 -31.02 -30.13
CA GLY A 131 9.76 -30.73 -31.00
C GLY A 131 8.96 -29.49 -30.64
N ILE A 132 9.58 -28.45 -30.05
CA ILE A 132 8.96 -27.16 -29.68
C ILE A 132 8.87 -26.23 -30.92
N GLU A 133 8.59 -26.79 -32.10
CA GLU A 133 8.69 -26.11 -33.39
C GLU A 133 7.31 -25.76 -34.01
N ASN A 134 6.24 -26.43 -33.59
CA ASN A 134 4.89 -26.24 -34.13
C ASN A 134 3.90 -25.80 -33.06
N LEU A 135 3.93 -24.53 -32.68
CA LEU A 135 2.92 -23.91 -31.81
C LEU A 135 1.60 -23.66 -32.59
N LYS A 136 1.09 -24.64 -33.35
CA LYS A 136 -0.29 -24.57 -33.88
C LYS A 136 -1.30 -24.61 -32.73
N ILE A 137 -2.47 -24.01 -32.96
CA ILE A 137 -3.59 -23.98 -32.00
C ILE A 137 -4.14 -25.41 -31.92
N GLY A 138 -3.73 -26.15 -30.90
CA GLY A 138 -4.29 -27.45 -30.53
C GLY A 138 -4.79 -27.33 -29.10
N ASN A 139 -6.09 -27.57 -28.92
CA ASN A 139 -6.73 -27.66 -27.62
C ASN A 139 -6.21 -28.91 -26.91
N GLU A 140 -5.34 -28.79 -25.91
CA GLU A 140 -5.16 -29.87 -24.94
C GLU A 140 -4.55 -29.41 -23.59
N MET A 141 -5.25 -29.89 -22.56
CA MET A 141 -5.02 -30.05 -21.11
C MET A 141 -4.11 -29.08 -20.33
N ILE A 142 -4.74 -28.39 -19.38
CA ILE A 142 -4.11 -27.84 -18.17
C ILE A 142 -4.28 -28.92 -17.09
N SER A 143 -3.17 -29.40 -16.52
CA SER A 143 -3.16 -30.31 -15.39
C SER A 143 -2.70 -29.53 -14.16
N PHE A 144 -3.64 -29.06 -13.34
CA PHE A 144 -3.32 -28.49 -12.03
C PHE A 144 -2.92 -29.61 -11.07
N CYS A 145 -1.65 -29.63 -10.65
CA CYS A 145 -1.21 -30.49 -9.56
C CYS A 145 -1.58 -29.82 -8.23
N GLY A 146 -2.78 -30.13 -7.72
CA GLY A 146 -3.26 -29.69 -6.42
C GLY A 146 -2.51 -30.36 -5.27
N ASN A 147 -1.42 -29.75 -4.81
CA ASN A 147 -0.77 -30.11 -3.55
C ASN A 147 -1.03 -29.01 -2.51
N ARG A 148 -1.87 -29.36 -1.52
CA ARG A 148 -2.12 -28.74 -0.20
C ARG A 148 -1.69 -27.26 -0.05
N LEU A 149 -2.60 -26.37 -0.43
CA LEU A 149 -2.61 -24.96 -0.07
C LEU A 149 -3.15 -24.78 1.36
N ASN A 150 -2.26 -24.80 2.34
CA ASN A 150 -2.57 -24.38 3.71
C ASN A 150 -1.49 -23.39 4.14
N GLU A 151 -1.72 -22.08 4.01
CA GLU A 151 -0.95 -21.10 4.80
C GLU A 151 -1.54 -19.68 4.78
N LYS A 152 -1.90 -19.23 6.00
CA LYS A 152 -1.95 -17.88 6.63
C LYS A 152 -2.89 -16.85 5.98
N ARG A 153 -3.67 -16.13 6.81
CA ARG A 153 -4.77 -15.16 6.51
C ARG A 153 -4.85 -14.09 7.64
N ARG A 154 -5.16 -12.78 7.44
CA ARG A 154 -5.23 -11.67 8.47
C ARG A 154 -6.18 -10.46 8.23
N SER A 155 -7.45 -10.62 7.86
CA SER A 155 -8.29 -9.49 7.48
C SER A 155 -8.58 -8.43 8.58
N PHE A 156 -8.40 -7.14 8.24
CA PHE A 156 -8.75 -5.99 9.11
C PHE A 156 -10.07 -5.32 8.70
N PRO A 157 -10.86 -4.79 9.66
CA PRO A 157 -12.08 -4.02 9.39
C PRO A 157 -11.75 -2.59 8.91
N TYR A 158 -11.95 -2.33 7.61
CA TYR A 158 -12.11 -0.95 7.11
C TYR A 158 -12.98 -0.89 5.84
N ASN A 159 -13.66 0.25 5.68
CA ASN A 159 -14.77 0.56 4.78
C ASN A 159 -14.49 0.40 3.28
N ASN A 160 -15.31 -0.42 2.63
CA ASN A 160 -15.81 -0.19 1.27
C ASN A 160 -17.31 -0.55 1.32
N GLU A 161 -18.15 0.44 1.59
CA GLU A 161 -19.58 0.21 1.89
C GLU A 161 -20.49 0.13 0.67
N ASP A 162 -20.00 0.44 -0.52
CA ASP A 162 -20.88 0.74 -1.66
C ASP A 162 -21.31 -0.51 -2.48
N ASP A 163 -20.69 -1.69 -2.26
CA ASP A 163 -20.87 -2.87 -3.11
C ASP A 163 -21.31 -4.15 -2.37
N VAL A 164 -21.99 -4.03 -1.23
CA VAL A 164 -22.56 -5.19 -0.53
C VAL A 164 -23.97 -5.45 -1.06
N VAL A 165 -24.24 -6.70 -1.46
CA VAL A 165 -25.53 -7.14 -2.01
C VAL A 165 -25.95 -8.43 -1.30
N GLY A 166 -27.17 -8.49 -0.79
CA GLY A 166 -27.81 -9.74 -0.40
C GLY A 166 -27.47 -10.26 0.98
N LEU A 167 -26.99 -9.39 1.89
CA LEU A 167 -26.69 -9.71 3.29
C LEU A 167 -27.70 -9.10 4.27
N GLU A 168 -28.77 -8.48 3.78
CA GLU A 168 -29.73 -7.72 4.61
C GLU A 168 -30.44 -8.64 5.62
N GLU A 169 -30.93 -9.79 5.16
CA GLU A 169 -31.60 -10.80 6.00
C GLU A 169 -30.64 -11.40 7.03
N ASP A 170 -29.39 -11.68 6.64
CA ASP A 170 -28.36 -12.20 7.54
C ASP A 170 -28.01 -11.18 8.64
N ILE A 171 -27.93 -9.90 8.27
CA ILE A 171 -27.69 -8.80 9.21
C ILE A 171 -28.84 -8.72 10.21
N GLU A 172 -30.09 -8.72 9.76
CA GLU A 172 -31.26 -8.65 10.65
C GLU A 172 -31.31 -9.83 11.62
N ALA A 173 -31.10 -11.06 11.14
CA ALA A 173 -31.09 -12.26 11.96
C ALA A 173 -29.98 -12.23 13.03
N LEU A 174 -28.76 -11.84 12.64
CA LEU A 174 -27.62 -11.77 13.56
C LEU A 174 -27.73 -10.59 14.54
N MET A 175 -28.25 -9.44 14.11
CA MET A 175 -28.53 -8.30 14.98
C MET A 175 -29.53 -8.67 16.07
N SER A 176 -30.58 -9.41 15.73
CA SER A 176 -31.54 -9.92 16.72
C SER A 176 -30.86 -10.82 17.77
N ARG A 177 -29.94 -11.71 17.35
CA ARG A 177 -29.19 -12.58 18.27
C ARG A 177 -28.20 -11.79 19.14
N LEU A 178 -27.59 -10.73 18.59
CA LEU A 178 -26.63 -9.89 19.30
C LEU A 178 -27.29 -9.02 20.37
N ILE A 179 -28.41 -8.36 20.04
CA ILE A 179 -29.07 -7.36 20.91
C ILE A 179 -30.18 -7.96 21.78
N HIS A 180 -30.97 -8.87 21.22
CA HIS A 180 -32.15 -9.46 21.88
C HIS A 180 -31.95 -10.90 22.37
N GLY A 181 -30.70 -11.39 22.36
CA GLY A 181 -30.37 -12.72 22.88
C GLY A 181 -30.38 -12.80 24.41
N ASP A 182 -30.16 -14.02 24.93
CA ASP A 182 -30.11 -14.33 26.37
C ASP A 182 -29.05 -13.49 27.13
N CYS A 183 -29.24 -13.30 28.44
CA CYS A 183 -28.29 -12.65 29.34
C CYS A 183 -26.97 -13.42 29.46
N ARG A 184 -26.95 -14.73 29.18
CA ARG A 184 -25.71 -15.50 29.09
C ARG A 184 -24.81 -15.02 27.94
N ARG A 185 -23.49 -15.11 28.13
CA ARG A 185 -22.50 -14.87 27.09
C ARG A 185 -22.59 -15.99 26.06
N SER A 186 -22.91 -15.60 24.83
CA SER A 186 -23.04 -16.50 23.69
C SER A 186 -21.93 -16.25 22.67
N VAL A 187 -21.45 -17.33 22.06
CA VAL A 187 -20.56 -17.30 20.90
C VAL A 187 -21.41 -17.54 19.66
N ILE A 188 -21.46 -16.55 18.78
CA ILE A 188 -22.19 -16.58 17.52
C ILE A 188 -21.20 -16.85 16.41
N SER A 189 -21.20 -18.08 15.91
CA SER A 189 -20.29 -18.51 14.86
C SER A 189 -20.87 -18.25 13.47
N ILE A 190 -20.16 -17.53 12.59
CA ILE A 190 -20.51 -17.32 11.17
C ILE A 190 -19.62 -18.25 10.34
N ILE A 191 -20.23 -19.15 9.56
CA ILE A 191 -19.51 -20.14 8.77
C ILE A 191 -19.82 -20.06 7.27
N GLY A 192 -18.87 -20.52 6.46
CA GLY A 192 -18.97 -20.49 5.00
C GLY A 192 -17.60 -20.60 4.32
N MET A 193 -17.59 -20.91 3.02
CA MET A 193 -16.34 -21.09 2.27
C MET A 193 -15.55 -19.78 2.09
N ALA A 194 -14.32 -19.89 1.58
CA ALA A 194 -13.46 -18.76 1.27
C ALA A 194 -14.12 -17.82 0.24
N GLY A 195 -14.00 -16.50 0.39
CA GLY A 195 -14.56 -15.53 -0.56
C GLY A 195 -16.09 -15.36 -0.54
N LEU A 196 -16.79 -16.03 0.40
CA LEU A 196 -18.26 -15.96 0.53
C LEU A 196 -18.76 -14.69 1.27
N GLY A 197 -17.86 -13.92 1.89
CA GLY A 197 -18.22 -12.66 2.56
C GLY A 197 -18.46 -12.74 4.08
N LYS A 198 -18.03 -13.81 4.77
CA LYS A 198 -18.10 -13.93 6.25
C LYS A 198 -17.59 -12.69 6.99
N THR A 199 -16.36 -12.32 6.67
CA THR A 199 -15.69 -11.12 7.19
C THR A 199 -16.48 -9.85 6.84
N THR A 200 -17.05 -9.75 5.64
CA THR A 200 -17.87 -8.61 5.22
C THR A 200 -19.15 -8.49 6.06
N LEU A 201 -19.82 -9.61 6.34
CA LEU A 201 -21.00 -9.67 7.20
C LEU A 201 -20.65 -9.28 8.65
N ALA A 202 -19.60 -9.89 9.22
CA ALA A 202 -19.12 -9.53 10.55
C ALA A 202 -18.76 -8.04 10.65
N LYS A 203 -18.15 -7.46 9.60
CA LYS A 203 -17.83 -6.02 9.53
C LYS A 203 -19.10 -5.17 9.57
N LYS A 204 -20.12 -5.52 8.79
CA LYS A 204 -21.41 -4.80 8.78
C LYS A 204 -22.12 -4.85 10.13
N LEU A 205 -22.04 -5.99 10.84
CA LEU A 205 -22.56 -6.11 12.20
C LEU A 205 -21.78 -5.23 13.17
N TYR A 206 -20.44 -5.40 13.23
CA TYR A 206 -19.58 -4.66 14.16
C TYR A 206 -19.68 -3.14 14.01
N LEU A 207 -19.87 -2.65 12.78
CA LEU A 207 -20.00 -1.23 12.48
C LEU A 207 -21.43 -0.69 12.69
N ASN A 208 -22.41 -1.53 13.03
CA ASN A 208 -23.79 -1.10 13.20
C ASN A 208 -23.93 -0.18 14.44
N CYS A 209 -24.66 0.92 14.30
CA CYS A 209 -24.82 1.91 15.36
C CYS A 209 -25.53 1.37 16.61
N ASP A 210 -26.37 0.36 16.47
CA ASP A 210 -27.12 -0.21 17.59
C ASP A 210 -26.23 -1.10 18.46
N ILE A 211 -25.16 -1.66 17.89
CA ILE A 211 -24.12 -2.38 18.65
C ILE A 211 -23.38 -1.41 19.59
N ASN A 212 -22.93 -0.27 19.07
CA ASN A 212 -22.18 0.72 19.87
C ASN A 212 -22.99 1.31 21.04
N LYS A 213 -24.32 1.25 20.99
CA LYS A 213 -25.20 1.65 22.10
C LYS A 213 -25.45 0.53 23.09
N HIS A 214 -25.35 -0.72 22.65
CA HIS A 214 -25.72 -1.88 23.44
C HIS A 214 -24.57 -2.44 24.29
N PHE A 215 -23.33 -2.37 23.80
CA PHE A 215 -22.14 -2.93 24.45
C PHE A 215 -21.23 -1.83 25.01
N ASP A 216 -20.68 -2.06 26.21
CA ASP A 216 -19.77 -1.12 26.90
C ASP A 216 -18.39 -1.05 26.23
N CYS A 217 -17.95 -2.16 25.63
CA CYS A 217 -16.71 -2.21 24.87
C CYS A 217 -16.81 -3.21 23.73
N CYS A 218 -16.14 -2.89 22.62
CA CYS A 218 -16.13 -3.69 21.41
C CYS A 218 -14.70 -3.83 20.89
N ALA A 219 -14.28 -5.03 20.52
CA ALA A 219 -13.01 -5.24 19.82
C ALA A 219 -13.15 -6.24 18.69
N TRP A 220 -12.40 -5.99 17.63
CA TRP A 220 -12.22 -6.92 16.53
C TRP A 220 -10.78 -7.37 16.52
N VAL A 221 -10.51 -8.66 16.55
CA VAL A 221 -9.17 -9.21 16.40
C VAL A 221 -9.20 -10.36 15.41
N TYR A 222 -8.14 -10.43 14.61
CA TYR A 222 -7.97 -11.48 13.64
C TYR A 222 -7.14 -12.62 14.22
N VAL A 223 -7.54 -13.87 13.95
CA VAL A 223 -6.82 -15.07 14.39
C VAL A 223 -6.08 -15.71 13.21
N SER A 224 -4.78 -15.43 13.06
CA SER A 224 -3.96 -16.02 11.99
C SER A 224 -3.63 -17.49 12.21
N GLN A 225 -3.28 -18.20 11.13
CA GLN A 225 -2.69 -19.54 11.23
C GLN A 225 -1.29 -19.57 11.86
N ASP A 226 -0.48 -18.50 11.70
CA ASP A 226 0.72 -18.27 12.54
C ASP A 226 0.21 -17.73 13.89
N TYR A 227 -0.44 -18.62 14.62
CA TYR A 227 -1.21 -18.30 15.82
C TYR A 227 -0.26 -18.10 17.00
N ARG A 228 -0.35 -16.93 17.63
CA ARG A 228 0.33 -16.61 18.88
C ARG A 228 -0.69 -16.01 19.82
N ALA A 229 -1.12 -16.79 20.81
CA ALA A 229 -2.09 -16.37 21.81
C ALA A 229 -1.74 -15.00 22.42
N ARG A 230 -0.45 -14.83 22.77
CA ARG A 230 0.08 -13.57 23.30
C ARG A 230 -0.23 -12.39 22.37
N ASP A 231 0.06 -12.47 21.07
CA ASP A 231 -0.12 -11.34 20.15
C ASP A 231 -1.60 -10.92 20.01
N ILE A 232 -2.50 -11.90 20.02
CA ILE A 232 -3.95 -11.68 19.95
C ILE A 232 -4.45 -11.04 21.25
N LEU A 233 -4.03 -11.57 22.41
CA LEU A 233 -4.34 -10.98 23.72
C LEU A 233 -3.79 -9.55 23.85
N LEU A 234 -2.59 -9.30 23.30
CA LEU A 234 -1.97 -7.97 23.27
C LEU A 234 -2.81 -6.99 22.45
N GLU A 235 -3.30 -7.44 21.29
CA GLU A 235 -4.17 -6.64 20.44
C GLU A 235 -5.53 -6.35 21.09
N LEU A 236 -6.13 -7.36 21.74
CA LEU A 236 -7.36 -7.20 22.52
C LEU A 236 -7.17 -6.19 23.65
N GLY A 237 -6.09 -6.32 24.44
CA GLY A 237 -5.79 -5.41 25.54
C GLY A 237 -5.59 -3.97 25.08
N LYS A 238 -4.89 -3.75 23.96
CA LYS A 238 -4.76 -2.41 23.35
C LYS A 238 -6.11 -1.82 22.94
N LYS A 239 -7.01 -2.63 22.36
CA LYS A 239 -8.30 -2.17 21.85
C LYS A 239 -9.33 -1.91 22.94
N VAL A 240 -9.36 -2.76 23.97
CA VAL A 240 -10.40 -2.74 25.00
C VAL A 240 -9.98 -1.95 26.25
N MET A 241 -8.71 -2.07 26.67
CA MET A 241 -8.18 -1.41 27.87
C MET A 241 -7.32 -0.18 27.57
N GLY A 242 -6.90 0.03 26.32
CA GLY A 242 -6.09 1.19 25.93
C GLY A 242 -4.62 1.10 26.38
N PHE A 243 -4.07 -0.10 26.54
CA PHE A 243 -2.69 -0.29 26.97
C PHE A 243 -1.66 0.46 26.10
N THR A 244 -0.65 1.04 26.76
CA THR A 244 0.53 1.62 26.11
C THR A 244 1.61 0.55 25.89
N LYS A 245 2.44 0.67 24.84
CA LYS A 245 3.51 -0.33 24.55
C LYS A 245 4.37 -0.65 25.78
N GLU A 246 4.70 0.35 26.59
CA GLU A 246 5.60 0.23 27.75
C GLU A 246 5.01 -0.54 28.95
N SER A 247 3.69 -0.49 29.14
CA SER A 247 3.02 -1.20 30.26
C SER A 247 2.90 -2.70 30.01
N VAL A 248 2.97 -3.10 28.75
CA VAL A 248 2.66 -4.46 28.28
C VAL A 248 3.92 -5.28 27.99
N GLU A 249 5.02 -4.62 27.61
CA GLU A 249 6.34 -5.28 27.46
C GLU A 249 6.85 -5.91 28.76
N LYS A 250 6.29 -5.52 29.92
CA LYS A 250 6.63 -6.06 31.25
C LYS A 250 5.72 -7.20 31.74
N MET A 251 4.64 -7.52 31.02
CA MET A 251 3.63 -8.51 31.46
C MET A 251 3.82 -9.85 30.75
N ASN A 252 3.61 -10.94 31.48
CA ASN A 252 3.67 -12.31 30.97
C ASN A 252 2.38 -12.62 30.17
N GLY A 253 2.33 -13.75 29.45
CA GLY A 253 1.11 -14.13 28.72
C GLY A 253 -0.09 -14.37 29.66
N GLU A 254 0.17 -14.96 30.83
CA GLU A 254 -0.82 -15.23 31.87
C GLU A 254 -1.33 -13.95 32.54
N ASP A 255 -0.43 -13.04 32.95
CA ASP A 255 -0.82 -11.76 33.55
C ASP A 255 -1.71 -10.92 32.62
N LEU A 256 -1.43 -10.98 31.31
CA LEU A 256 -2.20 -10.29 30.28
C LEU A 256 -3.61 -10.86 30.13
N LEU A 257 -3.73 -12.20 30.20
CA LEU A 257 -5.00 -12.91 30.16
C LEU A 257 -5.83 -12.58 31.41
N ASP A 258 -5.22 -12.65 32.60
CA ASP A 258 -5.88 -12.33 33.87
C ASP A 258 -6.37 -10.88 33.89
N SER A 259 -5.54 -9.94 33.41
CA SER A 259 -5.91 -8.52 33.32
C SER A 259 -7.10 -8.30 32.38
N LEU A 260 -7.09 -8.95 31.21
CA LEU A 260 -8.22 -8.92 30.27
C LEU A 260 -9.49 -9.49 30.89
N CYS A 261 -9.39 -10.62 31.57
CA CYS A 261 -10.51 -11.31 32.20
C CYS A 261 -11.14 -10.43 33.31
N VAL A 262 -10.32 -9.85 34.19
CA VAL A 262 -10.78 -8.93 35.23
C VAL A 262 -11.47 -7.72 34.63
N PHE A 263 -10.88 -7.10 33.61
CA PHE A 263 -11.49 -5.92 32.96
C PHE A 263 -12.83 -6.25 32.30
N LEU A 264 -12.93 -7.38 31.59
CA LEU A 264 -14.12 -7.79 30.88
C LEU A 264 -15.24 -8.29 31.81
N SER A 265 -14.93 -8.64 33.05
CA SER A 265 -15.92 -9.13 34.02
C SER A 265 -16.97 -8.08 34.36
N ASP A 266 -16.57 -6.80 34.42
CA ASP A 266 -17.46 -5.69 34.76
C ASP A 266 -18.09 -5.00 33.53
N LYS A 267 -17.97 -5.59 32.33
CA LYS A 267 -18.37 -4.98 31.06
C LYS A 267 -19.25 -5.90 30.24
N ARG A 268 -20.28 -5.36 29.59
CA ARG A 268 -20.96 -6.02 28.50
C ARG A 268 -20.15 -5.83 27.23
N TYR A 269 -19.45 -6.88 26.78
CA TYR A 269 -18.51 -6.79 25.67
C TYR A 269 -19.00 -7.47 24.40
N LEU A 270 -18.58 -6.95 23.25
CA LEU A 270 -18.63 -7.64 21.96
C LEU A 270 -17.21 -7.85 21.42
N ILE A 271 -16.80 -9.10 21.29
CA ILE A 271 -15.49 -9.44 20.70
C ILE A 271 -15.69 -10.18 19.39
N VAL A 272 -15.11 -9.69 18.30
CA VAL A 272 -15.07 -10.39 17.01
C VAL A 272 -13.72 -11.09 16.89
N LEU A 273 -13.75 -12.42 16.79
CA LEU A 273 -12.61 -13.27 16.46
C LEU A 273 -12.76 -13.74 15.02
N ASP A 274 -12.06 -13.07 14.11
CA ASP A 274 -12.17 -13.32 12.68
C ASP A 274 -11.21 -14.43 12.24
N ASP A 275 -11.74 -15.42 11.52
CA ASP A 275 -11.09 -16.55 10.84
C ASP A 275 -10.38 -17.55 11.78
N ILE A 276 -11.10 -18.10 12.77
CA ILE A 276 -10.56 -19.18 13.62
C ILE A 276 -10.44 -20.49 12.85
N TRP A 277 -9.27 -21.13 12.95
CA TRP A 277 -8.91 -22.32 12.17
C TRP A 277 -9.04 -23.64 12.92
N LYS A 278 -8.78 -23.65 14.23
CA LYS A 278 -8.70 -24.88 15.03
C LYS A 278 -9.28 -24.68 16.42
N HIS A 279 -9.59 -25.79 17.07
CA HIS A 279 -10.09 -25.80 18.45
C HIS A 279 -9.09 -25.20 19.45
N GLU A 280 -7.79 -25.48 19.27
CA GLU A 280 -6.76 -25.02 20.21
C GLU A 280 -6.66 -23.49 20.25
N HIS A 281 -6.87 -22.82 19.12
CA HIS A 281 -6.86 -21.35 19.07
C HIS A 281 -7.98 -20.74 19.91
N TRP A 282 -9.14 -21.40 19.96
CA TRP A 282 -10.25 -20.98 20.81
C TRP A 282 -9.98 -21.31 22.27
N ASP A 283 -9.43 -22.49 22.57
CA ASP A 283 -9.13 -22.92 23.94
C ASP A 283 -8.10 -22.01 24.63
N ASP A 284 -7.12 -21.52 23.89
CA ASP A 284 -6.10 -20.59 24.40
C ASP A 284 -6.66 -19.18 24.69
N LEU A 285 -7.68 -18.73 23.95
CA LEU A 285 -8.28 -17.38 24.09
C LEU A 285 -9.48 -17.35 25.03
N ARG A 286 -10.24 -18.45 25.08
CA ARG A 286 -11.49 -18.59 25.85
C ARG A 286 -11.35 -18.13 27.31
N PRO A 287 -10.26 -18.42 28.05
CA PRO A 287 -10.12 -18.01 29.44
C PRO A 287 -10.10 -16.49 29.65
N ALA A 288 -9.79 -15.69 28.62
CA ALA A 288 -9.85 -14.24 28.69
C ALA A 288 -11.28 -13.67 28.73
N PHE A 289 -12.30 -14.48 28.41
CA PHE A 289 -13.68 -14.03 28.23
C PHE A 289 -14.62 -14.56 29.34
N PRO A 290 -14.85 -13.77 30.41
CA PRO A 290 -15.65 -14.21 31.55
C PRO A 290 -17.15 -14.26 31.25
N GLU A 291 -17.84 -15.19 31.90
CA GLU A 291 -19.28 -15.46 31.77
C GLU A 291 -20.04 -14.85 32.95
N MET A 292 -20.33 -13.55 32.89
CA MET A 292 -20.99 -12.82 33.99
C MET A 292 -22.51 -12.68 33.81
N SER A 293 -23.09 -13.38 32.83
CA SER A 293 -24.52 -13.31 32.48
C SER A 293 -25.05 -11.88 32.30
N ASN A 294 -24.23 -11.00 31.73
CA ASN A 294 -24.52 -9.57 31.51
C ASN A 294 -24.90 -9.25 30.05
N GLY A 295 -25.07 -10.26 29.20
CA GLY A 295 -25.40 -10.12 27.78
C GLY A 295 -24.18 -10.01 26.85
N SER A 296 -22.96 -10.29 27.31
CA SER A 296 -21.77 -10.27 26.45
C SER A 296 -21.87 -11.21 25.24
N ARG A 297 -21.16 -10.89 24.16
CA ARG A 297 -21.20 -11.63 22.90
C ARG A 297 -19.81 -11.81 22.31
N ILE A 298 -19.61 -12.94 21.65
CA ILE A 298 -18.43 -13.17 20.82
C ILE A 298 -18.90 -13.56 19.43
N ILE A 299 -18.47 -12.83 18.41
CA ILE A 299 -18.66 -13.25 17.01
C ILE A 299 -17.41 -14.03 16.61
N LEU A 300 -17.60 -15.25 16.15
CA LEU A 300 -16.52 -16.10 15.66
C LEU A 300 -16.74 -16.34 14.18
N THR A 301 -15.80 -16.00 13.30
CA THR A 301 -15.91 -16.43 11.89
C THR A 301 -14.98 -17.61 11.64
N THR A 302 -15.45 -18.62 10.92
CA THR A 302 -14.63 -19.78 10.57
C THR A 302 -15.12 -20.43 9.29
N ARG A 303 -14.29 -21.27 8.67
CA ARG A 303 -14.65 -22.12 7.53
C ARG A 303 -15.08 -23.51 7.99
N PHE A 304 -14.77 -23.86 9.22
CA PHE A 304 -14.82 -25.20 9.77
C PHE A 304 -16.03 -25.32 10.69
N LYS A 305 -17.03 -26.09 10.27
CA LYS A 305 -18.29 -26.25 11.01
C LYS A 305 -18.04 -26.91 12.38
N ASP A 306 -17.11 -27.85 12.44
CA ASP A 306 -16.58 -28.46 13.66
C ASP A 306 -16.04 -27.42 14.65
N VAL A 307 -15.20 -26.48 14.20
CA VAL A 307 -14.68 -25.39 15.06
C VAL A 307 -15.82 -24.53 15.62
N ALA A 308 -16.80 -24.20 14.78
CA ALA A 308 -17.96 -23.42 15.20
C ALA A 308 -18.84 -24.14 16.24
N LEU A 309 -19.08 -25.45 16.05
CA LEU A 309 -19.85 -26.29 16.98
C LEU A 309 -19.10 -26.51 18.29
N TYR A 310 -17.78 -26.61 18.24
CA TYR A 310 -16.95 -26.72 19.45
C TYR A 310 -16.98 -25.43 20.28
N ALA A 311 -16.96 -24.27 19.62
CA ALA A 311 -17.02 -22.98 20.32
C ALA A 311 -18.38 -22.71 20.97
N ASN A 312 -19.48 -23.20 20.39
CA ASN A 312 -20.82 -23.16 21.00
C ASN A 312 -21.65 -24.39 20.61
N VAL A 313 -21.89 -25.26 21.57
CA VAL A 313 -22.68 -26.50 21.39
C VAL A 313 -24.19 -26.23 21.42
N ARG A 314 -24.64 -25.10 21.99
CA ARG A 314 -26.07 -24.82 22.24
C ARG A 314 -26.77 -24.17 21.06
N ASP A 315 -26.08 -23.26 20.38
CA ASP A 315 -26.65 -22.51 19.26
C ASP A 315 -26.03 -22.97 17.94
N PRO A 316 -26.83 -23.21 16.88
CA PRO A 316 -26.28 -23.52 15.58
C PRO A 316 -25.50 -22.33 15.00
N PRO A 317 -24.42 -22.61 14.26
CA PRO A 317 -23.71 -21.58 13.53
C PRO A 317 -24.59 -20.95 12.45
N HIS A 318 -24.33 -19.69 12.15
CA HIS A 318 -24.93 -18.98 11.03
C HIS A 318 -24.21 -19.35 9.74
N GLU A 319 -24.84 -20.19 8.93
CA GLU A 319 -24.32 -20.65 7.63
C GLU A 319 -24.62 -19.62 6.54
N LEU A 320 -23.56 -18.99 6.00
CA LEU A 320 -23.70 -18.13 4.84
C LEU A 320 -24.03 -18.95 3.60
N CYS A 321 -25.02 -18.48 2.85
CA CYS A 321 -25.42 -19.05 1.58
C CYS A 321 -24.69 -18.37 0.41
N PHE A 322 -24.60 -19.08 -0.71
CA PHE A 322 -24.20 -18.48 -1.98
C PHE A 322 -25.24 -17.47 -2.45
N LEU A 323 -24.79 -16.46 -3.20
CA LEU A 323 -25.70 -15.52 -3.84
C LEU A 323 -26.57 -16.26 -4.87
N ASN A 324 -27.87 -15.95 -4.89
CA ASN A 324 -28.74 -16.40 -5.96
C ASN A 324 -28.38 -15.68 -7.28
N ASN A 325 -28.96 -16.13 -8.39
CA ASN A 325 -28.61 -15.60 -9.72
C ASN A 325 -28.88 -14.09 -9.84
N ASP A 326 -29.97 -13.59 -9.25
CA ASP A 326 -30.36 -12.19 -9.34
C ASP A 326 -29.40 -11.28 -8.56
N ARG A 327 -29.10 -11.64 -7.30
CA ARG A 327 -28.12 -10.94 -6.45
C ARG A 327 -26.71 -11.03 -7.03
N SER A 328 -26.36 -12.17 -7.65
CA SER A 328 -25.07 -12.35 -8.34
C SER A 328 -24.95 -11.44 -9.56
N TRP A 329 -26.02 -11.29 -10.34
CA TRP A 329 -26.09 -10.39 -11.48
C TRP A 329 -26.04 -8.92 -11.03
N GLU A 330 -26.74 -8.57 -9.96
CA GLU A 330 -26.69 -7.23 -9.38
C GLU A 330 -25.26 -6.86 -8.93
N LEU A 331 -24.59 -7.74 -8.18
CA LEU A 331 -23.21 -7.53 -7.76
C LEU A 331 -22.26 -7.38 -8.96
N PHE A 332 -22.45 -8.21 -9.99
CA PHE A 332 -21.69 -8.12 -11.24
C PHE A 332 -21.86 -6.77 -11.91
N LEU A 333 -23.12 -6.30 -12.07
CA LEU A 333 -23.42 -5.01 -12.69
C LEU A 333 -22.83 -3.84 -11.89
N ARG A 334 -22.95 -3.84 -10.57
CA ARG A 334 -22.38 -2.78 -9.72
C ARG A 334 -20.87 -2.65 -9.95
N LYS A 335 -20.15 -3.77 -10.07
CA LYS A 335 -18.70 -3.79 -10.32
C LYS A 335 -18.31 -3.47 -11.76
N LEU A 336 -19.13 -3.89 -12.71
CA LEU A 336 -18.91 -3.63 -14.13
C LEU A 336 -19.14 -2.14 -14.47
N CYS A 337 -20.15 -1.51 -13.87
CA CYS A 337 -20.60 -0.16 -14.19
C CYS A 337 -19.88 0.97 -13.45
N VAL A 338 -18.87 0.71 -12.60
CA VAL A 338 -18.11 1.79 -11.92
C VAL A 338 -17.42 2.74 -12.91
N GLU A 339 -17.18 2.29 -14.15
CA GLU A 339 -16.57 3.09 -15.23
C GLU A 339 -17.55 3.54 -16.33
N TRP A 340 -18.80 3.11 -16.30
CA TRP A 340 -19.82 3.50 -17.29
C TRP A 340 -20.90 4.35 -16.66
N ASP A 341 -21.18 5.51 -17.25
CA ASP A 341 -22.30 6.35 -16.85
C ASP A 341 -23.56 5.48 -16.73
N SER A 342 -24.16 5.49 -15.54
CA SER A 342 -25.31 4.71 -15.12
C SER A 342 -26.59 4.96 -15.94
N SER A 343 -26.50 5.82 -16.96
CA SER A 343 -27.53 6.15 -17.94
C SER A 343 -27.48 5.27 -19.21
N SER A 344 -26.41 4.51 -19.45
CA SER A 344 -26.28 3.63 -20.62
C SER A 344 -26.75 2.20 -20.33
N ARG A 345 -27.81 1.73 -21.01
CA ARG A 345 -28.25 0.32 -20.91
C ARG A 345 -27.24 -0.57 -21.63
N LEU A 346 -26.84 -1.67 -20.99
CA LEU A 346 -26.02 -2.69 -21.62
C LEU A 346 -26.70 -3.26 -22.87
N PRO A 347 -25.95 -3.54 -23.95
CA PRO A 347 -26.49 -4.26 -25.09
C PRO A 347 -27.09 -5.63 -24.71
N PRO A 348 -28.17 -6.10 -25.38
CA PRO A 348 -28.81 -7.37 -25.03
C PRO A 348 -27.85 -8.57 -25.02
N TRP A 349 -26.94 -8.63 -26.00
CA TRP A 349 -25.94 -9.71 -26.08
C TRP A 349 -24.98 -9.74 -24.89
N SER A 350 -24.65 -8.58 -24.29
CA SER A 350 -23.73 -8.50 -23.15
C SER A 350 -24.41 -8.89 -21.85
N GLU A 351 -25.71 -8.64 -21.75
CA GLU A 351 -26.53 -9.15 -20.65
C GLU A 351 -26.61 -10.68 -20.70
N ASP A 352 -26.84 -11.27 -21.88
CA ASP A 352 -26.90 -12.72 -22.05
C ASP A 352 -25.56 -13.41 -21.77
N LEU A 353 -24.46 -12.89 -22.33
CA LEU A 353 -23.12 -13.43 -22.04
C LEU A 353 -22.74 -13.22 -20.57
N GLY A 354 -23.02 -12.04 -20.02
CA GLY A 354 -22.77 -11.71 -18.62
C GLY A 354 -23.49 -12.64 -17.66
N LYS A 355 -24.78 -12.87 -17.85
CA LYS A 355 -25.56 -13.83 -17.05
C LYS A 355 -25.02 -15.25 -17.15
N GLN A 356 -24.55 -15.66 -18.34
CA GLN A 356 -23.88 -16.96 -18.50
C GLN A 356 -22.57 -17.04 -17.71
N ILE A 357 -21.74 -16.00 -17.75
CA ILE A 357 -20.48 -15.92 -16.99
C ILE A 357 -20.78 -15.95 -15.48
N VAL A 358 -21.70 -15.11 -15.00
CA VAL A 358 -22.08 -15.03 -13.58
C VAL A 358 -22.65 -16.36 -13.07
N LYS A 359 -23.46 -17.04 -13.89
CA LYS A 359 -23.99 -18.37 -13.55
C LYS A 359 -22.88 -19.40 -13.33
N ARG A 360 -21.72 -19.25 -13.98
CA ARG A 360 -20.55 -20.12 -13.80
C ARG A 360 -19.79 -19.85 -12.51
N CYS A 361 -19.92 -18.67 -11.92
CA CYS A 361 -19.33 -18.34 -10.62
C CYS A 361 -20.01 -19.04 -9.44
N GLY A 362 -21.13 -19.76 -9.66
CA GLY A 362 -21.80 -20.53 -8.62
C GLY A 362 -22.33 -19.70 -7.45
N GLY A 363 -22.55 -18.39 -7.65
CA GLY A 363 -23.00 -17.49 -6.59
C GLY A 363 -21.91 -17.04 -5.62
N LEU A 364 -20.62 -17.24 -5.94
CA LEU A 364 -19.50 -16.85 -5.10
C LEU A 364 -19.09 -15.37 -5.34
N PRO A 365 -19.22 -14.46 -4.34
CA PRO A 365 -19.00 -13.03 -4.52
C PRO A 365 -17.62 -12.66 -5.07
N LEU A 366 -16.54 -13.27 -4.57
CA LEU A 366 -15.19 -12.94 -5.02
C LEU A 366 -14.97 -13.25 -6.50
N ALA A 367 -15.42 -14.43 -6.96
CA ALA A 367 -15.31 -14.83 -8.36
C ALA A 367 -16.09 -13.89 -9.28
N ILE A 368 -17.29 -13.47 -8.86
CA ILE A 368 -18.13 -12.51 -9.59
C ILE A 368 -17.41 -11.15 -9.72
N VAL A 369 -16.89 -10.63 -8.60
CA VAL A 369 -16.21 -9.31 -8.56
C VAL A 369 -14.96 -9.32 -9.44
N VAL A 370 -14.17 -10.38 -9.40
CA VAL A 370 -12.93 -10.51 -10.19
C VAL A 370 -13.21 -10.63 -11.68
N LEU A 371 -14.23 -11.41 -12.10
CA LEU A 371 -14.61 -11.49 -13.51
C LEU A 371 -15.28 -10.20 -14.02
N ALA A 372 -16.06 -9.51 -13.17
CA ALA A 372 -16.60 -8.19 -13.51
C ALA A 372 -15.47 -7.18 -13.75
N GLY A 373 -14.45 -7.16 -12.87
CA GLY A 373 -13.27 -6.32 -13.03
C GLY A 373 -12.39 -6.67 -14.23
N LEU A 374 -12.35 -7.95 -14.63
CA LEU A 374 -11.70 -8.38 -15.87
C LEU A 374 -12.44 -7.83 -17.11
N LEU A 375 -13.76 -7.95 -17.13
CA LEU A 375 -14.59 -7.57 -18.27
C LEU A 375 -14.72 -6.05 -18.43
N SER A 376 -14.70 -5.27 -17.35
CA SER A 376 -14.71 -3.80 -17.43
C SER A 376 -13.57 -3.26 -18.29
N ARG A 377 -12.40 -3.91 -18.26
CA ARG A 377 -11.21 -3.55 -19.06
C ARG A 377 -11.27 -3.97 -20.53
N LYS A 378 -12.18 -4.87 -20.90
CA LYS A 378 -12.34 -5.37 -22.28
C LYS A 378 -13.35 -4.57 -23.11
N GLY A 379 -14.05 -3.62 -22.48
CA GLY A 379 -15.11 -2.85 -23.14
C GLY A 379 -16.31 -3.72 -23.51
N LEU A 380 -17.31 -3.10 -24.15
CA LEU A 380 -18.49 -3.79 -24.67
C LEU A 380 -18.21 -4.41 -26.05
N VAL A 381 -17.28 -5.38 -26.09
CA VAL A 381 -16.89 -6.11 -27.30
C VAL A 381 -17.32 -7.58 -27.22
N PHE A 382 -18.22 -8.00 -28.11
CA PHE A 382 -18.81 -9.35 -28.10
C PHE A 382 -17.75 -10.47 -28.13
N SER A 383 -16.76 -10.37 -29.02
CA SER A 383 -15.72 -11.40 -29.17
C SER A 383 -14.88 -11.57 -27.90
N GLU A 384 -14.62 -10.50 -27.14
CA GLU A 384 -13.83 -10.55 -25.92
C GLU A 384 -14.61 -11.21 -24.77
N TRP A 385 -15.89 -10.87 -24.62
CA TRP A 385 -16.77 -11.51 -23.63
C TRP A 385 -16.98 -13.00 -23.94
N GLN A 386 -17.12 -13.33 -25.23
CA GLN A 386 -17.26 -14.73 -25.67
C GLN A 386 -15.98 -15.54 -25.38
N LYS A 387 -14.78 -14.97 -25.57
CA LYS A 387 -13.52 -15.61 -25.19
C LYS A 387 -13.46 -15.89 -23.69
N VAL A 388 -13.83 -14.91 -22.85
CA VAL A 388 -13.86 -15.11 -21.39
C VAL A 388 -14.82 -16.23 -21.02
N LEU A 389 -16.03 -16.24 -21.58
CA LEU A 389 -16.99 -17.33 -21.35
C LEU A 389 -16.44 -18.70 -21.77
N GLN A 390 -15.76 -18.79 -22.91
CA GLN A 390 -15.12 -20.03 -23.38
C GLN A 390 -14.01 -20.48 -22.43
N SER A 391 -13.15 -19.56 -21.97
CA SER A 391 -12.08 -19.86 -21.01
C SER A 391 -12.62 -20.36 -19.68
N VAL A 392 -13.66 -19.70 -19.15
CA VAL A 392 -14.37 -20.14 -17.93
C VAL A 392 -15.01 -21.52 -18.13
N HIS A 393 -15.61 -21.77 -19.30
CA HIS A 393 -16.25 -23.05 -19.62
C HIS A 393 -15.25 -24.21 -19.75
N TRP A 394 -14.04 -23.92 -20.21
CA TRP A 394 -12.99 -24.92 -20.36
C TRP A 394 -12.44 -25.36 -18.99
N GLN A 395 -12.20 -24.42 -18.08
CA GLN A 395 -11.60 -24.72 -16.77
C GLN A 395 -12.55 -25.47 -15.83
N LEU A 396 -13.79 -25.02 -15.70
CA LEU A 396 -14.77 -25.59 -14.75
C LEU A 396 -15.27 -27.01 -15.07
N LYS A 397 -14.77 -27.64 -16.14
CA LYS A 397 -15.09 -29.03 -16.48
C LYS A 397 -14.26 -30.05 -15.68
N GLN A 398 -13.22 -29.63 -14.94
CA GLN A 398 -12.21 -30.56 -14.44
C GLN A 398 -12.26 -30.97 -12.96
N GLU A 399 -12.76 -30.16 -12.00
CA GLU A 399 -13.18 -30.57 -10.63
C GLU A 399 -13.59 -29.34 -9.78
N PRO A 400 -14.19 -29.46 -8.57
CA PRO A 400 -15.01 -28.40 -7.95
C PRO A 400 -14.27 -27.33 -7.13
N THR A 401 -12.99 -27.01 -7.37
CA THR A 401 -12.36 -25.81 -6.78
C THR A 401 -12.63 -24.57 -7.64
N GLN A 402 -13.92 -24.28 -7.84
CA GLN A 402 -14.45 -23.28 -8.79
C GLN A 402 -13.81 -21.88 -8.67
N CYS A 403 -13.24 -21.52 -7.52
CA CYS A 403 -12.75 -20.17 -7.28
C CYS A 403 -11.30 -19.96 -7.73
N GLU A 404 -10.38 -20.92 -7.53
CA GLU A 404 -8.95 -20.73 -7.82
C GLU A 404 -8.68 -20.63 -9.32
N GLU A 405 -9.38 -21.44 -10.11
CA GLU A 405 -9.31 -21.42 -11.58
C GLU A 405 -9.77 -20.06 -12.15
N ILE A 406 -10.86 -19.52 -11.60
CA ILE A 406 -11.40 -18.20 -11.99
C ILE A 406 -10.39 -17.09 -11.68
N LEU A 407 -9.73 -17.13 -10.51
CA LEU A 407 -8.70 -16.15 -10.16
C LEU A 407 -7.47 -16.28 -11.08
N ALA A 408 -7.09 -17.51 -11.43
CA ALA A 408 -6.00 -17.78 -12.36
C ALA A 408 -6.27 -17.20 -13.76
N LEU A 409 -7.52 -17.20 -14.26
CA LEU A 409 -7.88 -16.54 -15.52
C LEU A 409 -7.56 -15.05 -15.51
N SER A 410 -7.94 -14.36 -14.44
CA SER A 410 -7.70 -12.91 -14.33
C SER A 410 -6.21 -12.60 -14.28
N TYR A 411 -5.40 -13.46 -13.67
CA TYR A 411 -3.94 -13.36 -13.75
C TYR A 411 -3.40 -13.62 -15.16
N SER A 412 -3.90 -14.64 -15.86
CA SER A 412 -3.44 -14.99 -17.20
C SER A 412 -3.71 -13.87 -18.21
N ASP A 413 -4.84 -13.15 -18.08
CA ASP A 413 -5.21 -12.01 -18.90
C ASP A 413 -4.46 -10.71 -18.55
N LEU A 414 -3.73 -10.65 -17.44
CA LEU A 414 -2.94 -9.46 -17.11
C LEU A 414 -1.92 -9.14 -18.22
N PRO A 415 -1.73 -7.87 -18.56
CA PRO A 415 -0.61 -7.43 -19.39
C PRO A 415 0.71 -7.90 -18.79
N TYR A 416 1.67 -8.26 -19.65
CA TYR A 416 2.95 -8.84 -19.21
C TYR A 416 3.71 -7.91 -18.23
N TYR A 417 3.53 -6.59 -18.33
CA TYR A 417 4.16 -5.59 -17.46
C TYR A 417 3.53 -5.51 -16.06
N LEU A 418 2.25 -5.90 -15.90
CA LEU A 418 1.56 -5.93 -14.61
C LEU A 418 1.78 -7.22 -13.82
N LYS A 419 2.02 -8.35 -14.51
CA LYS A 419 2.22 -9.66 -13.85
C LYS A 419 3.30 -9.60 -12.75
N PRO A 420 4.50 -9.01 -12.97
CA PRO A 420 5.49 -8.87 -11.91
C PRO A 420 5.01 -8.03 -10.73
N CYS A 421 4.31 -6.93 -10.98
CA CYS A 421 3.79 -6.02 -9.96
C CYS A 421 2.72 -6.70 -9.08
N PHE A 422 1.82 -7.48 -9.70
CA PHE A 422 0.83 -8.27 -8.98
C PHE A 422 1.48 -9.37 -8.14
N LEU A 423 2.39 -10.16 -8.72
CA LEU A 423 3.12 -11.21 -7.98
C LEU A 423 3.93 -10.63 -6.82
N TYR A 424 4.52 -9.44 -6.98
CA TYR A 424 5.28 -8.76 -5.92
C TYR A 424 4.46 -8.55 -4.65
N LEU A 425 3.13 -8.39 -4.76
CA LEU A 425 2.25 -8.23 -3.60
C LEU A 425 2.25 -9.46 -2.67
N GLY A 426 2.60 -10.65 -3.18
CA GLY A 426 2.77 -11.87 -2.38
C GLY A 426 3.87 -11.78 -1.32
N LEU A 427 4.85 -10.87 -1.48
CA LEU A 427 5.90 -10.61 -0.49
C LEU A 427 5.37 -9.99 0.80
N PHE A 428 4.24 -9.28 0.75
CA PHE A 428 3.67 -8.65 1.93
C PHE A 428 2.99 -9.71 2.81
N PRO A 429 2.98 -9.52 4.14
CA PRO A 429 2.19 -10.32 5.05
C PRO A 429 0.72 -10.29 4.66
N GLU A 430 -0.04 -11.26 5.14
CA GLU A 430 -1.46 -11.27 4.86
C GLU A 430 -2.14 -10.00 5.31
N ASP A 431 -3.08 -9.48 4.49
CA ASP A 431 -3.94 -8.34 4.78
C ASP A 431 -3.21 -7.09 5.27
N PHE A 432 -1.90 -7.10 5.07
CA PHE A 432 -1.02 -6.01 5.40
C PHE A 432 -1.52 -4.79 4.63
N GLU A 433 -1.81 -3.72 5.36
CA GLU A 433 -2.20 -2.48 4.72
C GLU A 433 -0.97 -1.86 4.06
N ILE A 434 -0.89 -2.01 2.73
CA ILE A 434 0.24 -1.53 1.96
C ILE A 434 -0.02 -0.06 1.60
N SER A 435 0.83 0.84 2.10
CA SER A 435 0.85 2.23 1.64
C SER A 435 1.09 2.26 0.13
N ALA A 436 0.18 2.89 -0.62
CA ALA A 436 0.28 2.98 -2.08
C ALA A 436 1.60 3.62 -2.52
N ARG A 437 2.05 4.65 -1.77
CA ARG A 437 3.34 5.31 -2.00
C ARG A 437 4.53 4.37 -1.78
N ARG A 438 4.49 3.55 -0.71
CA ARG A 438 5.57 2.60 -0.43
C ARG A 438 5.66 1.58 -1.56
N LEU A 439 4.52 1.05 -1.98
CA LEU A 439 4.44 0.06 -3.06
C LEU A 439 4.96 0.60 -4.39
N THR A 440 4.57 1.80 -4.79
CA THR A 440 5.04 2.39 -6.06
C THR A 440 6.54 2.63 -6.05
N LEU A 441 7.10 3.14 -4.94
CA LEU A 441 8.55 3.34 -4.79
C LEU A 441 9.32 2.01 -4.81
N LEU A 442 8.76 0.95 -4.19
CA LEU A 442 9.33 -0.39 -4.26
C LEU A 442 9.34 -0.91 -5.70
N TRP A 443 8.22 -0.85 -6.43
CA TRP A 443 8.16 -1.30 -7.83
C TRP A 443 9.15 -0.56 -8.74
N VAL A 444 9.32 0.75 -8.55
CA VAL A 444 10.33 1.53 -9.29
C VAL A 444 11.75 1.09 -8.95
N ALA A 445 12.06 0.92 -7.66
CA ALA A 445 13.39 0.51 -7.21
C ALA A 445 13.77 -0.91 -7.67
N GLU A 446 12.79 -1.82 -7.68
CA GLU A 446 12.90 -3.18 -8.24
C GLU A 446 13.18 -3.16 -9.76
N GLY A 447 12.73 -2.10 -10.43
CA GLY A 447 12.74 -1.96 -11.88
C GLY A 447 11.55 -2.58 -12.58
N LEU A 448 10.43 -2.84 -11.86
CA LEU A 448 9.20 -3.46 -12.40
C LEU A 448 8.39 -2.54 -13.33
N VAL A 449 8.70 -1.25 -13.32
CA VAL A 449 7.96 -0.22 -14.04
C VAL A 449 8.70 0.17 -15.32
N GLN A 450 8.01 0.08 -16.45
CA GLN A 450 8.58 0.45 -17.75
C GLN A 450 8.41 1.96 -18.00
N PRO A 451 9.41 2.65 -18.58
CA PRO A 451 9.28 4.07 -18.90
C PRO A 451 8.22 4.30 -19.98
N ARG A 452 7.32 5.27 -19.76
CA ARG A 452 6.27 5.69 -20.71
C ARG A 452 6.55 7.11 -21.18
N GLY A 453 7.34 7.25 -22.26
CA GLY A 453 7.72 8.55 -22.78
C GLY A 453 8.50 9.39 -21.76
N GLU A 454 8.04 10.62 -21.53
CA GLU A 454 8.64 11.57 -20.56
C GLU A 454 8.03 11.49 -19.15
N GLU A 455 7.10 10.55 -18.92
CA GLU A 455 6.45 10.42 -17.62
C GLU A 455 7.39 9.87 -16.55
N HIS A 456 7.23 10.36 -15.32
CA HIS A 456 8.00 9.85 -14.20
C HIS A 456 7.56 8.41 -13.87
N LEU A 457 8.52 7.56 -13.56
CA LEU A 457 8.28 6.16 -13.25
C LEU A 457 7.33 5.98 -12.06
N GLU A 458 7.36 6.90 -11.10
CA GLU A 458 6.48 6.88 -9.94
C GLU A 458 5.01 7.15 -10.29
N ASP A 459 4.74 7.96 -11.33
CA ASP A 459 3.38 8.19 -11.83
C ASP A 459 2.89 6.96 -12.63
N VAL A 460 3.75 6.38 -13.49
CA VAL A 460 3.45 5.12 -14.20
C VAL A 460 3.18 3.97 -13.21
N ALA A 461 3.88 3.94 -12.07
CA ALA A 461 3.64 2.97 -11.01
C ALA A 461 2.29 3.19 -10.32
N GLU A 462 1.86 4.45 -10.12
CA GLU A 462 0.51 4.77 -9.60
C GLU A 462 -0.57 4.31 -10.60
N ASP A 463 -0.36 4.52 -11.91
CA ASP A 463 -1.24 4.00 -12.97
C ASP A 463 -1.34 2.46 -12.93
N TYR A 464 -0.21 1.75 -12.77
CA TYR A 464 -0.21 0.28 -12.66
C TYR A 464 -1.02 -0.22 -11.46
N LEU A 465 -0.93 0.47 -10.31
CA LEU A 465 -1.70 0.13 -9.12
C LEU A 465 -3.20 0.37 -9.35
N GLU A 466 -3.57 1.49 -9.95
CA GLU A 466 -4.97 1.80 -10.26
C GLU A 466 -5.55 0.84 -11.32
N GLU A 467 -4.74 0.35 -12.28
CA GLU A 467 -5.17 -0.71 -13.22
C GLU A 467 -5.48 -2.02 -12.48
N LEU A 468 -4.60 -2.46 -11.56
CA LEU A 468 -4.83 -3.66 -10.74
C LEU A 468 -6.04 -3.51 -9.80
N ILE A 469 -6.28 -2.32 -9.26
CA ILE A 469 -7.46 -1.99 -8.46
C ILE A 469 -8.72 -2.07 -9.33
N GLY A 470 -8.71 -1.49 -10.52
CA GLY A 470 -9.87 -1.53 -11.42
C GLY A 470 -10.18 -2.93 -11.94
N ARG A 471 -9.18 -3.82 -12.03
CA ARG A 471 -9.37 -5.26 -12.28
C ARG A 471 -9.88 -6.03 -11.07
N SER A 472 -10.11 -5.37 -9.93
CA SER A 472 -10.49 -5.97 -8.65
C SER A 472 -9.51 -7.04 -8.13
N MET A 473 -8.26 -7.01 -8.61
CA MET A 473 -7.18 -7.89 -8.12
C MET A 473 -6.50 -7.32 -6.87
N VAL A 474 -6.67 -6.01 -6.64
CA VAL A 474 -6.19 -5.29 -5.46
C VAL A 474 -7.35 -4.48 -4.88
N GLN A 475 -7.52 -4.53 -3.57
CA GLN A 475 -8.58 -3.82 -2.85
C GLN A 475 -8.06 -2.50 -2.29
N VAL A 476 -8.86 -1.43 -2.40
CA VAL A 476 -8.56 -0.15 -1.75
C VAL A 476 -8.85 -0.29 -0.25
N ALA A 477 -7.81 -0.13 0.57
CA ALA A 477 -7.93 -0.19 2.02
C ALA A 477 -8.21 1.19 2.62
N LYS A 478 -7.61 2.26 2.09
CA LYS A 478 -7.88 3.64 2.51
C LYS A 478 -7.78 4.58 1.32
N ARG A 479 -8.68 5.58 1.26
CA ARG A 479 -8.58 6.68 0.30
C ARG A 479 -7.99 7.92 0.96
N LYS A 480 -7.26 8.71 0.17
CA LYS A 480 -6.90 10.09 0.52
C LYS A 480 -8.18 10.94 0.43
N SER A 481 -8.18 12.11 1.08
CA SER A 481 -9.26 13.09 0.95
C SER A 481 -9.50 13.53 -0.51
N SER A 482 -8.48 13.43 -1.36
CA SER A 482 -8.58 13.70 -2.79
C SER A 482 -9.26 12.58 -3.59
N GLY A 483 -9.67 11.47 -2.96
CA GLY A 483 -10.26 10.29 -3.61
C GLY A 483 -9.23 9.26 -4.09
N ARG A 484 -7.97 9.65 -4.31
CA ARG A 484 -6.87 8.74 -4.71
C ARG A 484 -6.60 7.67 -3.65
N THR A 485 -6.02 6.55 -4.07
CA THR A 485 -5.65 5.46 -3.16
C THR A 485 -4.54 5.91 -2.18
N LYS A 486 -4.78 5.73 -0.88
CA LYS A 486 -3.79 5.97 0.18
C LYS A 486 -3.09 4.66 0.55
N ALA A 487 -3.88 3.61 0.70
CA ALA A 487 -3.40 2.28 1.02
C ALA A 487 -4.28 1.24 0.34
N CYS A 488 -3.69 0.08 0.06
CA CYS A 488 -4.31 -1.06 -0.60
C CYS A 488 -4.03 -2.35 0.17
N ARG A 489 -4.78 -3.40 -0.17
CA ARG A 489 -4.63 -4.77 0.35
C ARG A 489 -4.91 -5.76 -0.77
N VAL A 490 -4.38 -6.97 -0.66
CA VAL A 490 -4.71 -8.08 -1.56
C VAL A 490 -5.56 -9.06 -0.79
N HIS A 491 -6.66 -9.52 -1.40
CA HIS A 491 -7.50 -10.55 -0.81
C HIS A 491 -6.72 -11.86 -0.73
N ASP A 492 -6.90 -12.62 0.34
CA ASP A 492 -6.16 -13.85 0.67
C ASP A 492 -6.04 -14.82 -0.50
N LEU A 493 -7.15 -15.22 -1.14
CA LEU A 493 -7.12 -16.12 -2.31
C LEU A 493 -6.31 -15.57 -3.51
N LEU A 494 -6.26 -14.25 -3.70
CA LEU A 494 -5.43 -13.63 -4.73
C LEU A 494 -3.96 -13.57 -4.29
N ARG A 495 -3.70 -13.40 -3.00
CA ARG A 495 -2.36 -13.50 -2.41
C ARG A 495 -1.82 -14.93 -2.52
N ASP A 496 -2.64 -15.94 -2.25
CA ASP A 496 -2.31 -17.37 -2.44
C ASP A 496 -1.93 -17.65 -3.89
N LEU A 497 -2.68 -17.09 -4.85
CA LEU A 497 -2.33 -17.15 -6.26
C LEU A 497 -0.97 -16.47 -6.53
N CYS A 498 -0.68 -15.32 -5.91
CA CYS A 498 0.64 -14.69 -6.01
C CYS A 498 1.75 -15.58 -5.43
N LEU A 499 1.52 -16.25 -4.30
CA LEU A 499 2.48 -17.16 -3.67
C LEU A 499 2.75 -18.37 -4.55
N ALA A 500 1.69 -19.05 -5.02
CA ALA A 500 1.79 -20.22 -5.88
C ALA A 500 2.54 -19.90 -7.17
N ARG A 501 2.09 -18.87 -7.91
CA ARG A 501 2.75 -18.43 -9.15
C ARG A 501 4.15 -17.86 -8.89
N GLY A 502 4.35 -17.17 -7.77
CA GLY A 502 5.64 -16.62 -7.38
C GLY A 502 6.70 -17.70 -7.10
N GLN A 503 6.29 -18.81 -6.48
CA GLN A 503 7.13 -19.98 -6.24
C GLN A 503 7.41 -20.75 -7.53
N GLU A 504 6.39 -21.00 -8.37
CA GLU A 504 6.56 -21.61 -9.71
C GLU A 504 7.55 -20.81 -10.57
N GLU A 505 7.50 -19.48 -10.49
CA GLU A 505 8.35 -18.58 -11.26
C GLU A 505 9.72 -18.29 -10.58
N ALA A 506 9.98 -18.90 -9.42
CA ALA A 506 11.15 -18.63 -8.56
C ALA A 506 11.39 -17.13 -8.33
N LEU A 507 10.32 -16.34 -8.24
CA LEU A 507 10.38 -14.89 -8.18
C LEU A 507 10.83 -14.39 -6.80
N PHE A 508 10.27 -15.01 -5.76
CA PHE A 508 10.50 -14.67 -4.38
C PHE A 508 10.36 -15.87 -3.44
N ASN A 509 10.96 -15.75 -2.26
CA ASN A 509 10.70 -16.62 -1.12
C ASN A 509 10.15 -15.78 0.04
N VAL A 510 9.25 -16.36 0.81
CA VAL A 510 8.73 -15.78 2.06
C VAL A 510 9.17 -16.70 3.20
N ILE A 511 9.69 -16.12 4.28
CA ILE A 511 10.07 -16.84 5.49
C ILE A 511 9.11 -16.43 6.61
N CYS A 512 8.52 -17.44 7.27
CA CYS A 512 7.71 -17.26 8.46
C CYS A 512 8.29 -18.00 9.67
N ALA A 513 7.79 -17.69 10.87
CA ALA A 513 8.17 -18.38 12.09
C ALA A 513 7.82 -19.88 12.02
N GLY A 514 8.78 -20.71 12.40
CA GLY A 514 8.64 -22.18 12.42
C GLY A 514 9.11 -22.88 11.14
N ASP A 515 9.39 -22.15 10.06
CA ASP A 515 9.90 -22.76 8.83
C ASP A 515 11.30 -23.33 9.06
N ARG A 516 11.46 -24.63 8.81
CA ARG A 516 12.80 -25.22 8.67
C ARG A 516 13.43 -24.54 7.47
N VAL A 517 14.45 -23.72 7.70
CA VAL A 517 15.17 -22.97 6.65
C VAL A 517 15.69 -23.96 5.62
N GLY A 518 14.87 -24.23 4.59
CA GLY A 518 15.29 -24.95 3.41
C GLY A 518 16.36 -24.13 2.69
N SER A 519 17.11 -24.78 1.80
CA SER A 519 17.99 -24.07 0.87
C SER A 519 17.15 -23.00 0.16
N ILE A 520 17.49 -21.71 0.32
CA ILE A 520 16.87 -20.60 -0.41
C ILE A 520 17.10 -20.89 -1.90
N SER A 521 16.12 -21.52 -2.53
CA SER A 521 16.23 -22.00 -3.90
C SER A 521 15.97 -20.83 -4.82
N GLY A 522 16.93 -20.50 -5.70
CA GLY A 522 16.80 -19.64 -6.90
C GLY A 522 16.32 -18.18 -6.74
N ALA A 523 15.59 -17.85 -5.68
CA ALA A 523 14.79 -16.65 -5.56
C ALA A 523 15.63 -15.41 -5.34
N ARG A 524 15.19 -14.32 -5.97
CA ARG A 524 15.91 -13.04 -5.96
C ARG A 524 15.32 -12.03 -4.99
N ARG A 525 14.13 -12.31 -4.46
CA ARG A 525 13.45 -11.46 -3.50
C ARG A 525 13.11 -12.28 -2.28
N LEU A 526 13.31 -11.68 -1.11
CA LEU A 526 13.09 -12.33 0.15
C LEU A 526 12.22 -11.43 1.02
N ALA A 527 11.09 -11.97 1.49
CA ALA A 527 10.33 -11.38 2.58
C ALA A 527 10.52 -12.20 3.84
N ILE A 528 10.69 -11.52 4.97
CA ILE A 528 10.75 -12.12 6.30
C ILE A 528 9.58 -11.56 7.09
N HIS A 529 8.59 -12.39 7.38
CA HIS A 529 7.41 -11.97 8.13
C HIS A 529 7.60 -12.09 9.63
N SER A 530 8.33 -13.12 10.06
CA SER A 530 8.63 -13.39 11.47
C SER A 530 9.85 -14.32 11.58
N GLY A 531 10.67 -14.14 12.64
CA GLY A 531 11.83 -14.98 12.96
C GLY A 531 13.19 -14.48 12.47
N VAL A 532 14.25 -15.21 12.85
CA VAL A 532 15.65 -14.87 12.53
C VAL A 532 16.15 -15.74 11.36
N PRO A 533 16.35 -15.19 10.16
CA PRO A 533 16.89 -15.98 9.06
C PRO A 533 18.38 -16.27 9.25
N ILE A 534 18.77 -17.54 9.15
CA ILE A 534 20.17 -17.94 9.03
C ILE A 534 20.57 -17.83 7.56
N PHE A 535 21.21 -16.71 7.18
CA PHE A 535 21.62 -16.49 5.78
C PHE A 535 22.75 -17.45 5.36
N THR A 536 22.47 -18.35 4.42
CA THR A 536 23.46 -19.27 3.82
C THR A 536 24.26 -18.60 2.68
N ARG A 537 25.25 -19.30 2.11
CA ARG A 537 26.09 -18.83 0.98
C ARG A 537 25.28 -18.42 -0.28
N ASN A 538 24.02 -18.84 -0.41
CA ASN A 538 23.16 -18.54 -1.56
C ASN A 538 22.51 -17.14 -1.55
N SER A 539 22.74 -16.33 -0.51
CA SER A 539 22.17 -14.98 -0.37
C SER A 539 22.79 -13.91 -1.29
N GLN A 540 23.87 -14.23 -2.02
CA GLN A 540 24.53 -13.28 -2.92
C GLN A 540 23.66 -12.84 -4.12
N LYS A 541 22.68 -13.65 -4.51
CA LYS A 541 21.77 -13.36 -5.64
C LYS A 541 20.52 -12.56 -5.25
N ILE A 542 20.32 -12.31 -3.94
CA ILE A 542 19.16 -11.58 -3.44
C ILE A 542 19.30 -10.11 -3.80
N ARG A 543 18.25 -9.58 -4.42
CA ARG A 543 18.09 -8.20 -4.88
C ARG A 543 17.13 -7.41 -4.00
N SER A 544 16.28 -8.09 -3.24
CA SER A 544 15.28 -7.42 -2.42
C SER A 544 15.11 -8.13 -1.10
N LEU A 545 15.12 -7.36 -0.03
CA LEU A 545 14.90 -7.83 1.32
C LEU A 545 13.83 -6.94 1.98
N LEU A 546 12.66 -7.53 2.25
CA LEU A 546 11.59 -6.89 3.00
C LEU A 546 11.47 -7.59 4.35
N CYS A 547 11.63 -6.84 5.43
CA CYS A 547 11.48 -7.35 6.78
C CYS A 547 10.22 -6.78 7.41
N PHE A 548 9.43 -7.65 8.03
CA PHE A 548 8.24 -7.30 8.79
C PHE A 548 8.36 -7.87 10.20
N ASP A 549 7.84 -7.13 11.18
CA ASP A 549 7.59 -7.57 12.57
C ASP A 549 8.69 -8.45 13.22
N LEU A 550 9.95 -7.99 13.15
CA LEU A 550 11.04 -8.63 13.88
C LEU A 550 10.96 -8.25 15.36
N ILE A 551 10.34 -9.12 16.16
CA ILE A 551 10.15 -8.98 17.62
C ILE A 551 11.50 -8.94 18.36
N GLU A 552 12.55 -9.52 17.77
CA GLU A 552 13.91 -9.47 18.31
C GLU A 552 14.83 -8.62 17.42
N CYS A 553 15.73 -7.87 18.05
CA CYS A 553 16.77 -7.08 17.40
C CYS A 553 17.74 -8.02 16.65
N VAL A 554 17.40 -8.39 15.41
CA VAL A 554 18.26 -9.27 14.61
C VAL A 554 19.39 -8.44 13.98
N PRO A 555 20.66 -8.78 14.20
CA PRO A 555 21.75 -8.20 13.44
C PRO A 555 21.70 -8.71 11.99
N LEU A 556 21.24 -7.84 11.08
CA LEU A 556 21.27 -8.10 9.64
C LEU A 556 22.72 -8.04 9.14
N ASN A 557 23.31 -9.18 8.80
CA ASN A 557 24.63 -9.21 8.16
C ASN A 557 24.54 -8.82 6.68
N LEU A 558 24.56 -7.50 6.43
CA LEU A 558 24.42 -6.90 5.09
C LEU A 558 25.56 -7.28 4.13
N THR A 559 26.72 -7.72 4.63
CA THR A 559 27.88 -8.05 3.80
C THR A 559 27.62 -9.17 2.79
N LYS A 560 26.59 -10.01 3.03
CA LYS A 560 26.22 -11.12 2.16
C LYS A 560 25.39 -10.71 0.93
N PHE A 561 24.79 -9.52 0.91
CA PHE A 561 23.81 -9.09 -0.08
C PHE A 561 24.38 -8.14 -1.14
N LYS A 562 25.49 -8.51 -1.79
CA LYS A 562 26.21 -7.58 -2.68
C LYS A 562 25.41 -7.09 -3.90
N LEU A 563 24.31 -7.75 -4.28
CA LEU A 563 23.43 -7.39 -5.40
C LEU A 563 22.11 -6.73 -4.98
N LEU A 564 21.98 -6.31 -3.71
CA LEU A 564 20.74 -5.76 -3.17
C LEU A 564 20.39 -4.42 -3.82
N ARG A 565 19.14 -4.30 -4.30
CA ARG A 565 18.49 -3.10 -4.85
C ARG A 565 17.47 -2.51 -3.89
N VAL A 566 16.79 -3.34 -3.10
CA VAL A 566 15.77 -2.94 -2.12
C VAL A 566 16.11 -3.48 -0.74
N LEU A 567 16.22 -2.58 0.23
CA LEU A 567 16.26 -2.90 1.65
C LEU A 567 15.13 -2.15 2.34
N ASP A 568 14.09 -2.88 2.74
CA ASP A 568 12.91 -2.33 3.39
C ASP A 568 12.78 -2.88 4.81
N LEU A 569 13.03 -2.00 5.78
CA LEU A 569 13.00 -2.29 7.22
C LEU A 569 11.89 -1.49 7.91
N GLU A 570 10.88 -1.03 7.16
CA GLU A 570 9.78 -0.25 7.71
C GLU A 570 9.07 -0.98 8.87
N GLY A 571 8.94 -0.31 10.02
CA GLY A 571 8.30 -0.85 11.22
C GLY A 571 9.12 -1.89 12.00
N VAL A 572 10.38 -2.15 11.59
CA VAL A 572 11.27 -3.10 12.26
C VAL A 572 11.94 -2.48 13.49
N GLN A 573 12.00 -3.24 14.59
CA GLN A 573 12.70 -2.83 15.81
C GLN A 573 14.22 -3.02 15.70
N ILE A 574 14.88 -2.20 14.88
CA ILE A 574 16.33 -2.19 14.71
C ILE A 574 16.95 -0.98 15.41
N ALA A 575 17.91 -1.23 16.31
CA ALA A 575 18.60 -0.19 17.08
C ALA A 575 19.84 0.37 16.38
N GLN A 576 20.51 -0.44 15.54
CA GLN A 576 21.72 -0.05 14.82
C GLN A 576 21.75 -0.63 13.40
N LEU A 577 22.21 0.17 12.45
CA LEU A 577 22.46 -0.25 11.07
C LEU A 577 23.98 -0.33 10.81
N ASP A 578 24.46 -1.50 10.38
CA ASP A 578 25.88 -1.72 10.11
C ASP A 578 26.40 -0.78 8.99
N SER A 579 27.61 -0.25 9.18
CA SER A 579 28.40 0.46 8.18
C SER A 579 28.53 -0.27 6.83
N ALA A 580 28.40 -1.60 6.83
CA ALA A 580 28.35 -2.45 5.63
C ALA A 580 27.22 -2.07 4.66
N VAL A 581 26.19 -1.33 5.09
CA VAL A 581 25.16 -0.77 4.20
C VAL A 581 25.78 0.01 3.05
N GLY A 582 26.87 0.76 3.30
CA GLY A 582 27.56 1.55 2.27
C GLY A 582 28.28 0.73 1.22
N ASP A 583 28.40 -0.59 1.39
CA ASP A 583 28.95 -1.49 0.38
C ASP A 583 27.88 -2.01 -0.61
N LEU A 584 26.60 -1.72 -0.37
CA LEU A 584 25.47 -2.13 -1.20
C LEU A 584 25.27 -1.18 -2.37
N ILE A 585 26.26 -1.07 -3.26
CA ILE A 585 26.28 -0.05 -4.32
C ILE A 585 25.10 -0.13 -5.31
N HIS A 586 24.40 -1.26 -5.40
CA HIS A 586 23.23 -1.44 -6.27
C HIS A 586 21.93 -1.00 -5.61
N LEU A 587 21.97 -0.60 -4.32
CA LEU A 587 20.81 -0.23 -3.54
C LEU A 587 20.17 1.03 -4.13
N ARG A 588 18.89 0.93 -4.44
CA ARG A 588 18.02 2.00 -4.98
C ARG A 588 17.00 2.47 -3.95
N TYR A 589 16.57 1.59 -3.05
CA TYR A 589 15.61 1.90 -1.98
C TYR A 589 16.15 1.49 -0.62
N LEU A 590 16.17 2.44 0.31
CA LEU A 590 16.46 2.22 1.73
C LEU A 590 15.29 2.76 2.57
N GLY A 591 14.41 1.86 2.98
CA GLY A 591 13.25 2.17 3.83
C GLY A 591 13.58 1.91 5.29
N LEU A 592 13.61 2.96 6.11
CA LEU A 592 13.87 2.90 7.55
C LEU A 592 12.72 3.50 8.36
N GLN A 593 11.55 3.73 7.74
CA GLN A 593 10.43 4.37 8.40
C GLN A 593 9.99 3.58 9.64
N GLU A 594 9.62 4.28 10.72
CA GLU A 594 9.13 3.66 11.96
C GLU A 594 10.11 2.67 12.62
N THR A 595 11.40 2.85 12.38
CA THR A 595 12.46 2.12 13.10
C THR A 595 12.95 2.90 14.33
N TRP A 596 13.58 2.19 15.28
CA TRP A 596 14.18 2.80 16.48
C TRP A 596 15.65 3.21 16.28
N LEU A 597 16.07 3.37 15.03
CA LEU A 597 17.43 3.76 14.69
C LEU A 597 17.75 5.14 15.27
N LYS A 598 18.87 5.21 16.00
CA LYS A 598 19.41 6.45 16.58
C LYS A 598 20.53 7.06 15.75
N ASN A 599 21.20 6.26 14.93
CA ASN A 599 22.32 6.70 14.11
C ASN A 599 22.20 6.12 12.71
N LEU A 600 22.51 6.93 11.70
CA LEU A 600 22.68 6.49 10.31
C LEU A 600 24.19 6.50 10.00
N PRO A 601 24.81 5.37 9.60
CA PRO A 601 26.24 5.33 9.36
C PRO A 601 26.63 6.25 8.20
N SER A 602 27.76 6.96 8.34
CA SER A 602 28.27 7.87 7.30
C SER A 602 28.58 7.17 5.98
N SER A 603 28.77 5.85 6.02
CA SER A 603 28.96 5.00 4.85
C SER A 603 27.78 5.01 3.87
N VAL A 604 26.58 5.44 4.29
CA VAL A 604 25.42 5.64 3.41
C VAL A 604 25.74 6.55 2.23
N GLY A 605 26.64 7.53 2.38
CA GLY A 605 27.06 8.38 1.26
C GLY A 605 27.82 7.67 0.15
N ARG A 606 28.16 6.38 0.29
CA ARG A 606 28.75 5.54 -0.75
C ARG A 606 27.71 4.89 -1.68
N LEU A 607 26.42 5.00 -1.38
CA LEU A 607 25.32 4.39 -2.12
C LEU A 607 25.00 5.16 -3.43
N SER A 608 25.87 5.08 -4.43
CA SER A 608 25.78 5.90 -5.65
C SER A 608 24.48 5.75 -6.45
N ASN A 609 23.77 4.63 -6.32
CA ASN A 609 22.52 4.34 -7.05
C ASN A 609 21.25 4.56 -6.22
N LEU A 610 21.35 5.11 -5.00
CA LEU A 610 20.19 5.26 -4.13
C LEU A 610 19.22 6.30 -4.69
N GLN A 611 17.97 5.89 -4.89
CA GLN A 611 16.88 6.71 -5.41
C GLN A 611 15.90 7.14 -4.31
N THR A 612 15.68 6.30 -3.30
CA THR A 612 14.79 6.60 -2.17
C THR A 612 15.50 6.34 -0.85
N LEU A 613 15.46 7.35 0.03
CA LEU A 613 15.85 7.24 1.43
C LEU A 613 14.69 7.71 2.32
N ASP A 614 14.11 6.78 3.09
CA ASP A 614 12.99 7.08 3.97
C ASP A 614 13.38 6.96 5.45
N LEU A 615 13.49 8.11 6.13
CA LEU A 615 13.86 8.22 7.55
C LEU A 615 12.66 8.65 8.42
N ARG A 616 11.42 8.59 7.92
CA ARG A 616 10.25 9.07 8.67
C ARG A 616 10.05 8.29 9.96
N SER A 617 9.66 9.00 11.02
CA SER A 617 9.38 8.35 12.32
C SER A 617 10.57 7.55 12.88
N THR A 618 11.80 7.93 12.54
CA THR A 618 13.03 7.42 13.17
C THR A 618 13.52 8.38 14.25
N LEU A 619 14.50 7.92 15.04
CA LEU A 619 15.18 8.69 16.09
C LEU A 619 16.62 9.06 15.69
N ILE A 620 16.95 9.03 14.38
CA ILE A 620 18.30 9.24 13.87
C ILE A 620 18.75 10.64 14.23
N GLU A 621 19.85 10.83 14.96
CA GLU A 621 20.41 12.15 15.29
C GLU A 621 21.91 11.98 15.68
N PRO A 622 22.86 12.67 15.02
CA PRO A 622 22.71 13.57 13.88
C PRO A 622 22.55 12.83 12.53
N ILE A 623 22.02 13.53 11.52
CA ILE A 623 21.97 13.03 10.14
C ILE A 623 23.33 13.24 9.48
N PRO A 624 23.96 12.20 8.90
CA PRO A 624 25.27 12.35 8.28
C PRO A 624 25.18 13.21 7.01
N LEU A 625 26.04 14.24 6.90
CA LEU A 625 26.17 15.08 5.70
C LEU A 625 26.48 14.29 4.42
N ALA A 626 26.96 13.05 4.57
CA ALA A 626 27.23 12.14 3.48
C ALA A 626 26.00 11.84 2.59
N ILE A 627 24.77 11.98 3.11
CA ILE A 627 23.54 11.75 2.31
C ILE A 627 23.41 12.73 1.13
N TRP A 628 24.01 13.91 1.24
CA TRP A 628 23.95 14.94 0.19
C TRP A 628 24.85 14.62 -1.02
N LYS A 629 25.67 13.56 -0.93
CA LYS A 629 26.50 13.08 -2.05
C LYS A 629 25.74 12.17 -3.01
N LEU A 630 24.50 11.79 -2.69
CA LEU A 630 23.71 10.79 -3.40
C LEU A 630 23.04 11.37 -4.66
N GLN A 631 23.78 11.43 -5.76
CA GLN A 631 23.36 12.10 -7.01
C GLN A 631 22.12 11.48 -7.70
N GLN A 632 21.81 10.22 -7.42
CA GLN A 632 20.66 9.50 -8.00
C GLN A 632 19.39 9.62 -7.15
N LEU A 633 19.44 10.36 -6.04
CA LEU A 633 18.34 10.46 -5.09
C LEU A 633 17.16 11.23 -5.71
N ARG A 634 15.99 10.60 -5.67
CA ARG A 634 14.70 11.14 -6.13
C ARG A 634 13.78 11.52 -4.99
N HIS A 635 13.82 10.73 -3.92
CA HIS A 635 12.96 10.92 -2.75
C HIS A 635 13.75 10.87 -1.45
N LEU A 636 13.63 11.93 -0.67
CA LEU A 636 14.24 12.06 0.64
C LEU A 636 13.18 12.46 1.67
N TYR A 637 13.00 11.60 2.68
CA TYR A 637 12.06 11.84 3.76
C TYR A 637 12.78 11.88 5.10
N PHE A 638 12.58 12.96 5.84
CA PHE A 638 13.11 13.15 7.19
C PHE A 638 12.06 12.89 8.26
N SER A 639 12.53 12.53 9.45
CA SER A 639 11.72 12.50 10.66
C SER A 639 11.43 13.92 11.14
N LYS A 640 10.27 14.13 11.77
CA LYS A 640 9.83 15.45 12.25
C LYS A 640 10.19 15.71 13.72
N PHE A 641 10.91 14.79 14.34
CA PHE A 641 11.24 14.88 15.75
C PHE A 641 12.55 15.66 15.95
N LYS A 642 12.48 16.69 16.81
CA LYS A 642 13.60 17.53 17.30
C LYS A 642 14.29 18.42 16.26
N ALA A 643 15.05 19.39 16.75
CA ALA A 643 15.77 20.43 16.01
C ALA A 643 16.90 19.83 15.14
N MET A 644 16.52 19.09 14.09
CA MET A 644 17.46 18.46 13.18
C MET A 644 18.00 19.49 12.20
N VAL A 645 19.06 20.21 12.54
CA VAL A 645 19.74 21.08 11.56
C VAL A 645 20.45 20.17 10.56
N VAL A 646 19.93 20.10 9.34
CA VAL A 646 20.63 19.46 8.22
C VAL A 646 21.07 20.55 7.25
N CYS A 647 22.15 21.25 7.59
CA CYS A 647 22.76 22.17 6.63
C CYS A 647 23.53 21.35 5.58
N PRO A 648 23.16 21.44 4.29
CA PRO A 648 23.90 20.75 3.24
C PRO A 648 25.30 21.36 3.04
N PRO A 649 26.23 20.62 2.42
CA PRO A 649 27.50 21.18 2.01
C PRO A 649 27.32 22.27 0.95
N TYR A 650 28.24 23.25 0.93
CA TYR A 650 28.25 24.35 -0.03
C TYR A 650 28.25 23.82 -1.48
N ARG A 651 27.44 24.43 -2.37
CA ARG A 651 27.23 24.02 -3.78
C ARG A 651 26.66 22.60 -3.94
N LEU A 652 25.69 22.25 -3.10
CA LEU A 652 24.89 21.03 -3.29
C LEU A 652 24.25 21.00 -4.69
N THR A 653 24.37 19.86 -5.36
CA THR A 653 23.62 19.55 -6.58
C THR A 653 22.98 18.17 -6.42
N LEU A 654 21.66 18.10 -6.56
CA LEU A 654 20.86 16.87 -6.57
C LEU A 654 19.87 16.97 -7.72
N PRO A 655 20.31 16.70 -8.96
CA PRO A 655 19.54 17.04 -10.17
C PRO A 655 18.23 16.25 -10.30
N ASN A 656 18.21 15.05 -9.72
CA ASN A 656 17.09 14.09 -9.82
C ASN A 656 16.13 14.16 -8.62
N LEU A 657 16.34 15.08 -7.66
CA LEU A 657 15.52 15.12 -6.45
C LEU A 657 14.16 15.76 -6.74
N HIS A 658 13.10 14.97 -6.66
CA HIS A 658 11.72 15.40 -6.90
C HIS A 658 10.93 15.54 -5.60
N THR A 659 11.33 14.85 -4.53
CA THR A 659 10.64 14.90 -3.23
C THR A 659 11.61 15.16 -2.10
N LEU A 660 11.33 16.21 -1.33
CA LEU A 660 12.04 16.55 -0.10
C LEU A 660 11.02 16.90 0.98
N LYS A 661 10.83 16.03 1.97
CA LYS A 661 9.83 16.23 3.04
C LYS A 661 10.41 16.07 4.43
N GLY A 662 9.99 16.96 5.33
CA GLY A 662 10.35 16.93 6.75
C GLY A 662 11.69 17.60 7.07
N ILE A 663 12.27 18.36 6.13
CA ILE A 663 13.52 19.08 6.39
C ILE A 663 13.27 20.18 7.43
N CYS A 664 14.09 20.19 8.48
CA CYS A 664 14.03 21.18 9.53
C CYS A 664 14.99 22.33 9.23
N LEU A 665 14.47 23.55 9.16
CA LEU A 665 15.23 24.79 8.98
C LEU A 665 15.17 25.58 10.28
N SER A 666 16.23 25.52 11.07
CA SER A 666 16.35 26.26 12.34
C SER A 666 17.62 27.12 12.44
N GLU A 667 18.61 26.91 11.58
CA GLU A 667 19.82 27.74 11.48
C GLU A 667 19.85 28.53 10.18
N SER A 668 20.27 29.80 10.26
CA SER A 668 20.39 30.70 9.11
C SER A 668 21.43 30.20 8.09
N GLY A 669 21.09 30.28 6.80
CA GLY A 669 22.03 30.04 5.70
C GLY A 669 22.00 28.62 5.11
N CYS A 670 21.28 27.65 5.67
CA CYS A 670 21.20 26.31 5.05
C CYS A 670 20.63 26.36 3.62
N ILE A 671 19.71 27.29 3.32
CA ILE A 671 19.17 27.46 1.97
C ILE A 671 20.22 28.01 1.01
N GLN A 672 20.87 29.13 1.37
CA GLN A 672 21.90 29.79 0.55
C GLN A 672 23.17 28.94 0.37
N ASN A 673 23.40 28.00 1.29
CA ASN A 673 24.49 27.04 1.21
C ASN A 673 24.21 25.89 0.23
N GLY A 674 23.07 25.87 -0.46
CA GLY A 674 22.88 25.06 -1.66
C GLY A 674 21.55 24.34 -1.79
N LEU A 675 20.60 24.46 -0.86
CA LEU A 675 19.24 23.92 -1.09
C LEU A 675 18.54 24.65 -2.24
N ASP A 676 18.83 25.94 -2.42
CA ASP A 676 18.34 26.78 -3.51
C ASP A 676 18.75 26.30 -4.91
N ASN A 677 19.82 25.51 -5.03
CA ASN A 677 20.22 24.83 -6.27
C ASN A 677 19.29 23.66 -6.63
N ILE A 678 18.43 23.20 -5.72
CA ILE A 678 17.45 22.15 -5.98
C ILE A 678 16.20 22.81 -6.54
N VAL A 679 16.03 22.70 -7.86
CA VAL A 679 15.00 23.44 -8.63
C VAL A 679 13.92 22.57 -9.28
N ASN A 680 14.05 21.24 -9.18
CA ASN A 680 13.17 20.26 -9.84
C ASN A 680 12.21 19.55 -8.87
N LEU A 681 11.90 20.17 -7.72
CA LEU A 681 11.01 19.55 -6.73
C LEU A 681 9.55 19.55 -7.20
N ARG A 682 8.91 18.40 -7.03
CA ARG A 682 7.45 18.19 -7.14
C ARG A 682 6.78 18.22 -5.76
N GLU A 683 7.45 17.72 -4.74
CA GLU A 683 6.93 17.74 -3.37
C GLU A 683 7.94 18.34 -2.38
N LEU A 684 7.54 19.40 -1.69
CA LEU A 684 8.36 20.08 -0.68
C LEU A 684 7.64 20.14 0.67
N GLY A 685 8.30 19.68 1.72
CA GLY A 685 7.81 19.72 3.09
C GLY A 685 8.83 20.33 4.05
N LEU A 686 8.58 21.56 4.50
CA LEU A 686 9.42 22.31 5.42
C LEU A 686 8.88 22.26 6.84
N TYR A 687 9.78 22.21 7.82
CA TYR A 687 9.51 22.27 9.25
C TYR A 687 10.53 23.18 9.95
N GLY A 688 10.19 23.76 11.09
CA GLY A 688 11.12 24.56 11.92
C GLY A 688 10.71 26.03 12.04
N ASP A 689 11.64 26.89 12.45
CA ASP A 689 11.41 28.33 12.59
C ASP A 689 11.69 29.04 11.26
N LEU A 690 10.68 28.98 10.38
CA LEU A 690 10.80 29.42 9.00
C LEU A 690 10.79 30.95 8.84
N HIS A 691 10.34 31.68 9.86
CA HIS A 691 10.31 33.14 9.84
C HIS A 691 11.72 33.75 9.88
N LEU A 692 12.69 33.05 10.47
CA LEU A 692 14.08 33.52 10.54
C LEU A 692 14.78 33.61 9.16
N GLN A 693 14.23 32.95 8.14
CA GLN A 693 14.75 32.89 6.77
C GLN A 693 13.62 33.08 5.74
N GLU A 694 12.71 34.00 6.06
CA GLU A 694 11.50 34.24 5.28
C GLU A 694 11.81 34.52 3.80
N GLU A 695 12.79 35.38 3.51
CA GLU A 695 13.17 35.72 2.14
C GLU A 695 13.78 34.53 1.38
N GLU A 696 14.66 33.75 2.02
CA GLU A 696 15.27 32.56 1.42
C GLU A 696 14.22 31.49 1.11
N VAL A 697 13.35 31.18 2.07
CA VAL A 697 12.28 30.18 1.93
C VAL A 697 11.36 30.59 0.79
N SER A 698 10.95 31.86 0.78
CA SER A 698 10.07 32.43 -0.23
C SER A 698 10.68 32.36 -1.63
N ARG A 699 11.97 32.74 -1.78
CA ARG A 699 12.72 32.62 -3.05
C ARG A 699 12.83 31.18 -3.51
N TRP A 700 13.15 30.24 -2.61
CA TRP A 700 13.34 28.84 -2.98
C TRP A 700 12.05 28.18 -3.47
N ILE A 701 10.92 28.46 -2.81
CA ILE A 701 9.60 28.03 -3.26
C ILE A 701 9.29 28.64 -4.64
N HIS A 702 9.62 29.92 -4.86
CA HIS A 702 9.37 30.59 -6.13
C HIS A 702 10.18 30.01 -7.31
N ILE A 703 11.43 29.59 -7.07
CA ILE A 703 12.29 28.95 -8.08
C ILE A 703 11.72 27.57 -8.50
N ASN A 704 11.16 26.81 -7.57
CA ASN A 704 10.59 25.49 -7.82
C ASN A 704 9.17 25.57 -8.42
N LYS A 705 9.08 25.92 -9.71
CA LYS A 705 7.80 26.08 -10.43
C LYS A 705 7.04 24.78 -10.68
N ASN A 706 7.71 23.63 -10.57
CA ASN A 706 7.14 22.30 -10.80
C ASN A 706 6.49 21.67 -9.55
N LEU A 707 6.38 22.42 -8.45
CA LEU A 707 5.76 21.93 -7.21
C LEU A 707 4.30 21.54 -7.45
N GLU A 708 3.93 20.38 -6.91
CA GLU A 708 2.61 19.78 -6.88
C GLU A 708 2.04 19.76 -5.46
N GLU A 709 2.90 19.50 -4.47
CA GLU A 709 2.57 19.54 -3.05
C GLU A 709 3.57 20.42 -2.30
N LEU A 710 3.05 21.43 -1.60
CA LEU A 710 3.80 22.24 -0.66
C LEU A 710 3.23 22.10 0.74
N LYS A 711 4.11 21.76 1.68
CA LYS A 711 3.79 21.64 3.10
C LYS A 711 4.73 22.51 3.92
N ILE A 712 4.18 23.48 4.62
CA ILE A 712 4.90 24.41 5.50
C ILE A 712 4.40 24.17 6.92
N GLN A 713 5.32 23.89 7.84
CA GLN A 713 5.03 23.72 9.26
C GLN A 713 5.98 24.60 10.08
N SER A 714 5.56 25.83 10.35
CA SER A 714 6.32 26.75 11.19
C SER A 714 6.15 26.35 12.65
N SER A 715 7.23 26.14 13.40
CA SER A 715 7.15 25.79 14.82
C SER A 715 8.37 26.31 15.59
N ASN A 716 8.12 26.89 16.78
CA ASN A 716 9.17 27.24 17.72
C ASN A 716 9.53 25.99 18.53
N ASN A 717 10.82 25.74 18.75
CA ASN A 717 11.36 24.53 19.43
C ASN A 717 10.89 24.30 20.88
N LEU A 718 9.97 25.12 21.41
CA LEU A 718 9.61 25.20 22.83
C LEU A 718 8.12 24.95 23.15
N SER A 719 7.23 24.75 22.18
CA SER A 719 5.80 24.52 22.44
C SER A 719 5.16 23.46 21.54
N TYR A 720 4.26 22.65 22.10
CA TYR A 720 3.44 21.68 21.36
C TYR A 720 2.43 22.33 20.39
N ILE A 721 2.24 23.66 20.50
CA ILE A 721 1.44 24.48 19.61
C ILE A 721 2.40 25.28 18.73
N SER A 722 2.19 25.29 17.41
CA SER A 722 2.96 26.14 16.49
C SER A 722 2.55 27.60 16.65
N ASN A 723 3.18 28.29 17.60
CA ASN A 723 3.04 29.74 17.77
C ASN A 723 3.97 30.53 16.82
N ALA A 724 4.59 29.85 15.86
CA ALA A 724 5.50 30.46 14.89
C ALA A 724 4.71 30.98 13.70
N ALA A 725 5.08 32.15 13.19
CA ALA A 725 4.49 32.71 11.99
C ALA A 725 4.94 31.96 10.74
N ILE A 726 4.03 31.81 9.79
CA ILE A 726 4.36 31.34 8.43
C ILE A 726 5.10 32.47 7.71
N PRO A 727 6.20 32.16 6.98
CA PRO A 727 6.93 33.16 6.21
C PRO A 727 6.03 33.76 5.13
N LYS A 728 6.20 35.05 4.85
CA LYS A 728 5.56 35.78 3.76
C LYS A 728 6.08 35.25 2.42
N LEU A 729 5.18 34.56 1.75
CA LEU A 729 5.46 33.93 0.47
C LEU A 729 5.25 34.94 -0.68
N MET A 730 6.06 34.80 -1.72
CA MET A 730 5.81 35.42 -3.02
C MET A 730 4.50 34.87 -3.61
N SER A 731 3.92 35.59 -4.57
CA SER A 731 2.70 35.13 -5.25
C SER A 731 2.89 33.77 -5.92
N PHE A 732 1.90 32.89 -5.75
CA PHE A 732 1.83 31.57 -6.39
C PHE A 732 1.29 31.59 -7.83
N SER A 733 1.15 32.77 -8.43
CA SER A 733 0.59 32.92 -9.79
C SER A 733 1.33 32.10 -10.86
N SER A 734 2.64 31.83 -10.67
CA SER A 734 3.44 31.00 -11.57
C SER A 734 3.39 29.50 -11.27
N HIS A 735 2.82 29.07 -10.14
CA HIS A 735 2.80 27.67 -9.68
C HIS A 735 1.56 26.92 -10.19
N VAL A 736 1.45 26.76 -11.51
CA VAL A 736 0.29 26.13 -12.16
C VAL A 736 0.09 24.65 -11.82
N ARG A 737 1.16 23.96 -11.38
CA ARG A 737 1.14 22.54 -10.99
C ARG A 737 0.83 22.35 -9.51
N LEU A 738 0.87 23.40 -8.69
CA LEU A 738 0.71 23.29 -7.24
C LEU A 738 -0.77 23.14 -6.88
N TYR A 739 -1.22 21.89 -6.75
CA TYR A 739 -2.62 21.56 -6.48
C TYR A 739 -2.88 21.23 -5.01
N LYS A 740 -1.84 21.06 -4.18
CA LYS A 740 -1.98 20.75 -2.75
C LYS A 740 -1.13 21.63 -1.86
N LEU A 741 -1.78 22.33 -0.93
CA LEU A 741 -1.14 23.26 -0.01
C LEU A 741 -1.52 22.94 1.44
N HIS A 742 -0.50 22.75 2.29
CA HIS A 742 -0.66 22.56 3.72
C HIS A 742 0.12 23.64 4.47
N LEU A 743 -0.59 24.44 5.26
CA LEU A 743 -0.05 25.53 6.04
C LEU A 743 -0.31 25.26 7.52
N GLU A 744 0.75 25.20 8.30
CA GLU A 744 0.73 25.07 9.76
C GLU A 744 1.59 26.17 10.40
N GLY A 745 0.98 26.98 11.26
CA GLY A 745 1.58 28.17 11.87
C GLY A 745 0.76 29.45 11.63
N ILE A 746 1.07 30.52 12.37
CA ILE A 746 0.30 31.77 12.40
C ILE A 746 0.35 32.49 11.05
N ILE A 747 -0.82 32.88 10.53
CA ILE A 747 -0.93 33.71 9.33
C ILE A 747 -1.19 35.15 9.78
N SER A 748 -0.19 36.03 9.64
CA SER A 748 -0.21 37.40 10.20
C SER A 748 -1.00 38.42 9.38
N LYS A 749 -1.26 38.16 8.09
CA LYS A 749 -2.01 39.03 7.18
C LYS A 749 -3.26 38.32 6.67
N MET A 750 -4.33 39.07 6.42
CA MET A 750 -5.48 38.59 5.66
C MET A 750 -5.04 37.99 4.33
N LEU A 751 -5.56 36.80 4.05
CA LEU A 751 -5.32 36.06 2.81
C LEU A 751 -6.01 36.78 1.66
N ASP A 752 -5.36 36.93 0.51
CA ASP A 752 -5.99 37.30 -0.76
C ASP A 752 -6.06 36.04 -1.65
N ILE A 753 -6.98 36.02 -2.61
CA ILE A 753 -7.03 34.99 -3.65
C ILE A 753 -5.69 34.87 -4.37
N LYS A 754 -4.98 36.00 -4.54
CA LYS A 754 -3.64 36.05 -5.18
C LYS A 754 -2.54 35.34 -4.39
N ASP A 755 -2.80 35.05 -3.11
CA ASP A 755 -1.89 34.32 -2.22
C ASP A 755 -2.08 32.80 -2.34
N PHE A 756 -2.95 32.33 -3.23
CA PHE A 756 -3.17 30.90 -3.50
C PHE A 756 -2.77 30.50 -4.94
N PRO A 757 -2.33 29.25 -5.13
CA PRO A 757 -2.11 28.70 -6.47
C PRO A 757 -3.40 28.63 -7.30
N PRO A 758 -3.33 28.83 -8.63
CA PRO A 758 -4.51 28.92 -9.49
C PRO A 758 -5.30 27.61 -9.58
N ASN A 759 -4.62 26.46 -9.53
CA ASN A 759 -5.21 25.13 -9.68
C ASN A 759 -5.29 24.38 -8.33
N LEU A 760 -5.44 25.10 -7.22
CA LEU A 760 -5.46 24.51 -5.89
C LEU A 760 -6.69 23.61 -5.71
N THR A 761 -6.45 22.32 -5.43
CA THR A 761 -7.49 21.30 -5.22
C THR A 761 -7.62 20.88 -3.76
N GLU A 762 -6.53 20.91 -2.99
CA GLU A 762 -6.53 20.57 -1.56
C GLU A 762 -5.83 21.66 -0.75
N LEU A 763 -6.58 22.28 0.17
CA LEU A 763 -6.07 23.23 1.15
C LEU A 763 -6.24 22.67 2.56
N SER A 764 -5.17 22.73 3.34
CA SER A 764 -5.21 22.39 4.76
C SER A 764 -4.57 23.48 5.58
N LEU A 765 -5.35 24.10 6.45
CA LEU A 765 -4.96 25.09 7.43
C LEU A 765 -4.94 24.46 8.82
N LYS A 766 -3.84 24.65 9.54
CA LYS A 766 -3.65 24.16 10.90
C LYS A 766 -2.96 25.24 11.72
N ASP A 767 -3.41 25.47 12.95
CA ASP A 767 -2.79 26.43 13.89
C ASP A 767 -2.51 27.79 13.21
N SER A 768 -3.45 28.23 12.37
CA SER A 768 -3.34 29.43 11.53
C SER A 768 -3.81 30.70 12.22
N PHE A 769 -4.60 30.59 13.29
CA PHE A 769 -5.07 31.70 14.13
C PHE A 769 -5.79 32.82 13.36
N LEU A 770 -6.55 32.48 12.31
CA LEU A 770 -7.30 33.47 11.53
C LEU A 770 -8.40 34.11 12.38
N ALA A 771 -8.38 35.44 12.49
CA ALA A 771 -9.36 36.19 13.28
C ALA A 771 -10.67 36.48 12.50
N GLU A 772 -10.55 36.78 11.20
CA GLU A 772 -11.68 37.00 10.29
C GLU A 772 -12.08 35.72 9.56
N ASP A 773 -13.32 35.66 9.10
CA ASP A 773 -13.87 34.53 8.36
C ASP A 773 -13.13 34.33 7.03
N PRO A 774 -12.44 33.19 6.81
CA PRO A 774 -11.74 32.93 5.56
C PRO A 774 -12.65 32.51 4.41
N MET A 775 -13.91 32.13 4.67
CA MET A 775 -14.81 31.55 3.67
C MET A 775 -15.05 32.45 2.45
N PRO A 776 -15.27 33.79 2.57
CA PRO A 776 -15.48 34.68 1.42
C PRO A 776 -14.33 34.74 0.39
N ILE A 777 -13.17 34.22 0.77
CA ILE A 777 -11.96 34.18 -0.05
C ILE A 777 -11.76 32.76 -0.57
N LEU A 778 -11.87 31.77 0.33
CA LEU A 778 -11.69 30.36 -0.01
C LEU A 778 -12.79 29.85 -0.95
N GLU A 779 -14.01 30.35 -0.85
CA GLU A 779 -15.14 29.92 -1.68
C GLU A 779 -14.99 30.30 -3.16
N LYS A 780 -14.14 31.29 -3.45
CA LYS A 780 -13.82 31.76 -4.82
C LYS A 780 -12.81 30.87 -5.53
N LEU A 781 -12.18 29.92 -4.83
CA LEU A 781 -11.23 28.95 -5.40
C LEU A 781 -11.98 27.89 -6.21
N GLN A 782 -12.08 28.11 -7.52
CA GLN A 782 -12.90 27.30 -8.45
C GLN A 782 -12.54 25.81 -8.49
N SER A 783 -11.28 25.47 -8.27
CA SER A 783 -10.76 24.09 -8.35
C SER A 783 -10.73 23.37 -7.00
N LEU A 784 -11.11 24.03 -5.91
CA LEU A 784 -10.95 23.49 -4.56
C LEU A 784 -11.94 22.34 -4.31
N ARG A 785 -11.39 21.14 -4.06
CA ARG A 785 -12.14 19.91 -3.78
C ARG A 785 -12.08 19.49 -2.32
N VAL A 786 -11.00 19.85 -1.62
CA VAL A 786 -10.72 19.44 -0.25
C VAL A 786 -10.34 20.66 0.58
N LEU A 787 -11.10 20.94 1.63
CA LEU A 787 -10.78 21.97 2.61
C LEU A 787 -10.69 21.36 4.02
N LYS A 788 -9.57 21.59 4.69
CA LYS A 788 -9.33 21.11 6.06
C LYS A 788 -8.91 22.28 6.94
N MET A 789 -9.72 22.60 7.95
CA MET A 789 -9.38 23.55 9.00
C MET A 789 -9.24 22.78 10.31
N LYS A 790 -8.01 22.75 10.84
CA LYS A 790 -7.64 21.94 12.02
C LYS A 790 -7.01 22.83 13.08
N GLN A 791 -7.05 22.38 14.34
CA GLN A 791 -6.33 22.93 15.50
C GLN A 791 -6.20 24.46 15.47
N THR A 792 -7.11 25.21 16.09
CA THR A 792 -6.96 26.68 16.23
C THR A 792 -6.69 27.45 14.92
N SER A 793 -7.10 26.91 13.76
CA SER A 793 -6.94 27.63 12.48
C SER A 793 -7.85 28.83 12.33
N PHE A 794 -8.94 28.90 13.10
CA PHE A 794 -9.89 30.01 13.14
C PHE A 794 -10.26 30.34 14.58
N LEU A 795 -10.16 31.63 14.93
CA LEU A 795 -10.46 32.19 16.25
C LEU A 795 -11.80 32.93 16.29
N GLY A 796 -12.37 33.26 15.13
CA GLY A 796 -13.64 33.96 15.04
C GLY A 796 -14.84 33.12 15.51
N LYS A 797 -15.99 33.78 15.64
CA LYS A 797 -17.21 33.16 16.17
C LYS A 797 -18.10 32.56 15.08
N GLU A 798 -18.05 33.13 13.88
CA GLU A 798 -19.03 32.85 12.82
C GLU A 798 -18.31 32.51 11.51
N LEU A 799 -18.81 31.50 10.79
CA LEU A 799 -18.40 31.16 9.43
C LEU A 799 -19.61 31.23 8.50
N VAL A 800 -19.46 31.88 7.36
CA VAL A 800 -20.53 32.06 6.37
C VAL A 800 -20.08 31.50 5.02
N CYS A 801 -20.85 30.58 4.46
CA CYS A 801 -20.68 30.13 3.08
C CYS A 801 -21.76 30.77 2.21
N SER A 802 -21.37 31.63 1.28
CA SER A 802 -22.29 32.41 0.45
C SER A 802 -22.89 31.57 -0.69
N SER A 803 -24.05 31.99 -1.19
CA SER A 803 -24.75 31.35 -2.31
C SER A 803 -23.83 31.20 -3.52
N GLY A 804 -23.71 29.98 -4.05
CA GLY A 804 -22.81 29.65 -5.16
C GLY A 804 -21.33 29.50 -4.77
N GLY A 805 -20.98 29.70 -3.49
CA GLY A 805 -19.64 29.47 -2.97
C GLY A 805 -19.27 27.98 -2.95
N PHE A 806 -17.98 27.69 -3.18
CA PHE A 806 -17.41 26.34 -3.20
C PHE A 806 -18.03 25.41 -4.26
N PRO A 807 -17.90 25.72 -5.56
CA PRO A 807 -18.58 25.00 -6.64
C PRO A 807 -18.11 23.55 -6.81
N GLN A 808 -16.89 23.20 -6.40
CA GLN A 808 -16.29 21.86 -6.61
C GLN A 808 -15.90 21.16 -5.29
N LEU A 809 -16.25 21.74 -4.14
CA LEU A 809 -15.80 21.21 -2.85
C LEU A 809 -16.51 19.88 -2.56
N GLN A 810 -15.73 18.81 -2.37
CA GLN A 810 -16.22 17.45 -2.13
C GLN A 810 -15.99 16.99 -0.70
N TYR A 811 -14.93 17.47 -0.04
CA TYR A 811 -14.58 17.12 1.34
C TYR A 811 -14.30 18.37 2.18
N LEU A 812 -15.01 18.51 3.30
CA LEU A 812 -14.81 19.57 4.28
C LEU A 812 -14.53 18.98 5.66
N LYS A 813 -13.46 19.43 6.32
CA LYS A 813 -13.12 19.03 7.69
C LYS A 813 -12.92 20.21 8.62
N PHE A 814 -13.62 20.18 9.74
CA PHE A 814 -13.40 21.01 10.92
C PHE A 814 -12.89 20.15 12.07
N GLY A 815 -11.73 20.50 12.64
CA GLY A 815 -11.13 19.76 13.74
C GLY A 815 -10.58 20.70 14.81
N PHE A 816 -11.01 20.53 16.07
CA PHE A 816 -10.49 21.31 17.21
C PHE A 816 -10.63 22.83 17.00
N LEU A 817 -11.82 23.28 16.58
CA LEU A 817 -12.14 24.71 16.37
C LEU A 817 -13.12 25.22 17.45
N THR A 818 -13.14 26.53 17.68
CA THR A 818 -13.89 27.17 18.78
C THR A 818 -15.05 28.06 18.33
N PHE A 819 -15.35 28.11 17.04
CA PHE A 819 -16.47 28.86 16.47
C PHE A 819 -17.83 28.37 16.96
N THR A 820 -18.82 29.27 16.97
CA THR A 820 -20.14 29.05 17.55
C THR A 820 -21.25 28.90 16.51
N THR A 821 -21.16 29.64 15.41
CA THR A 821 -22.20 29.73 14.37
C THR A 821 -21.62 29.39 13.01
N TRP A 822 -22.37 28.58 12.24
CA TRP A 822 -22.04 28.24 10.85
C TRP A 822 -23.28 28.43 10.00
N THR A 823 -23.21 29.38 9.07
CA THR A 823 -24.31 29.75 8.17
C THR A 823 -23.97 29.29 6.76
N ILE A 824 -24.90 28.55 6.15
CA ILE A 824 -24.78 28.07 4.77
C ILE A 824 -25.97 28.64 4.02
N GLU A 825 -25.71 29.49 3.03
CA GLU A 825 -26.73 30.03 2.15
C GLU A 825 -27.21 29.00 1.12
N GLU A 826 -28.40 29.22 0.56
CA GLU A 826 -28.96 28.34 -0.47
C GLU A 826 -28.04 28.28 -1.70
N GLY A 827 -27.76 27.08 -2.20
CA GLY A 827 -26.86 26.87 -3.33
C GLY A 827 -25.35 26.87 -3.01
N ALA A 828 -24.94 27.14 -1.78
CA ALA A 828 -23.55 26.95 -1.33
C ALA A 828 -23.20 25.45 -1.18
N LEU A 829 -21.92 25.09 -1.32
CA LEU A 829 -21.42 23.71 -1.08
C LEU A 829 -22.14 22.63 -1.92
N SER A 830 -22.54 22.97 -3.14
CA SER A 830 -23.43 22.17 -4.01
C SER A 830 -22.89 20.80 -4.43
N ASN A 831 -21.60 20.53 -4.23
CA ASN A 831 -20.95 19.25 -4.55
C ASN A 831 -20.35 18.53 -3.33
N LEU A 832 -20.66 19.00 -2.11
CA LEU A 832 -20.08 18.44 -0.89
C LEU A 832 -20.58 17.00 -0.70
N ARG A 833 -19.65 16.05 -0.62
CA ARG A 833 -19.93 14.62 -0.43
C ARG A 833 -19.59 14.15 0.97
N GLN A 834 -18.56 14.71 1.59
CA GLN A 834 -18.05 14.29 2.89
C GLN A 834 -17.82 15.51 3.79
N LEU A 835 -18.41 15.48 4.99
CA LEU A 835 -18.23 16.48 6.03
C LEU A 835 -17.71 15.79 7.31
N GLU A 836 -16.63 16.30 7.88
CA GLU A 836 -16.06 15.77 9.12
C GLU A 836 -15.90 16.90 10.15
N ILE A 837 -16.55 16.77 11.31
CA ILE A 837 -16.49 17.72 12.41
C ILE A 837 -16.03 16.98 13.66
N VAL A 838 -14.86 17.35 14.17
CA VAL A 838 -14.22 16.69 15.31
C VAL A 838 -13.85 17.72 16.37
N GLU A 839 -14.17 17.47 17.63
CA GLU A 839 -13.74 18.30 18.78
C GLU A 839 -14.10 19.80 18.64
N CYS A 840 -15.22 20.13 18.00
CA CYS A 840 -15.71 21.52 17.83
C CYS A 840 -16.77 21.86 18.89
N LYS A 841 -16.38 21.88 20.17
CA LYS A 841 -17.32 21.84 21.31
C LYS A 841 -18.29 23.03 21.43
N ARG A 842 -17.95 24.18 20.85
CA ARG A 842 -18.76 25.41 20.94
C ARG A 842 -19.75 25.58 19.79
N LEU A 843 -19.61 24.75 18.76
CA LEU A 843 -20.40 24.85 17.56
C LEU A 843 -21.86 24.44 17.83
N LYS A 844 -22.79 25.35 17.58
CA LYS A 844 -24.23 25.09 17.68
C LYS A 844 -24.80 24.91 16.27
N ILE A 845 -24.72 23.69 15.71
CA ILE A 845 -25.38 23.39 14.43
C ILE A 845 -26.87 23.13 14.68
N SER A 846 -27.74 23.86 13.98
CA SER A 846 -29.15 23.49 13.85
C SER A 846 -29.31 22.51 12.66
N PRO A 847 -30.11 21.43 12.77
CA PRO A 847 -30.42 20.54 11.64
C PRO A 847 -30.96 21.28 10.40
N LYS A 848 -31.52 22.49 10.57
CA LYS A 848 -31.95 23.36 9.46
C LYS A 848 -30.78 23.96 8.68
N GLY A 849 -29.60 24.13 9.29
CA GLY A 849 -28.44 24.79 8.68
C GLY A 849 -27.74 23.96 7.59
N LEU A 850 -27.90 22.63 7.58
CA LEU A 850 -27.37 21.75 6.54
C LEU A 850 -28.38 21.45 5.42
N ARG A 851 -29.62 21.95 5.51
CA ARG A 851 -30.67 21.75 4.49
C ARG A 851 -30.23 22.14 3.07
N PRO A 852 -29.42 23.20 2.85
CA PRO A 852 -28.97 23.57 1.51
C PRO A 852 -28.08 22.51 0.82
N VAL A 853 -27.41 21.64 1.58
CA VAL A 853 -26.42 20.69 1.05
C VAL A 853 -27.09 19.35 0.76
N THR A 854 -27.62 19.20 -0.45
CA THR A 854 -28.37 17.99 -0.86
C THR A 854 -27.50 16.82 -1.32
N THR A 855 -26.21 17.04 -1.59
CA THR A 855 -25.27 16.05 -2.14
C THR A 855 -24.47 15.28 -1.09
N LEU A 856 -24.64 15.60 0.19
CA LEU A 856 -23.85 15.04 1.28
C LEU A 856 -24.12 13.53 1.42
N ARG A 857 -23.04 12.73 1.36
CA ARG A 857 -23.08 11.26 1.52
C ARG A 857 -22.60 10.82 2.90
N GLU A 858 -21.65 11.54 3.49
CA GLU A 858 -20.97 11.15 4.74
C GLU A 858 -20.77 12.35 5.69
N LEU A 859 -21.11 12.21 6.98
CA LEU A 859 -21.07 13.25 8.04
C LEU A 859 -20.36 12.78 9.35
N LYS A 860 -19.04 12.73 9.39
CA LYS A 860 -18.34 12.24 10.58
C LYS A 860 -18.38 13.23 11.73
N LEU A 861 -18.99 12.88 12.86
CA LEU A 861 -18.99 13.68 14.09
C LEU A 861 -18.16 12.98 15.19
N GLY A 862 -16.99 13.53 15.51
CA GLY A 862 -16.08 12.99 16.54
C GLY A 862 -16.02 13.87 17.78
N PHE A 863 -16.12 13.27 18.98
CA PHE A 863 -15.95 13.96 20.28
C PHE A 863 -16.73 15.30 20.44
N MET A 864 -17.96 15.35 19.92
CA MET A 864 -18.88 16.49 20.07
C MET A 864 -19.71 16.39 21.38
N PRO A 865 -20.21 17.52 21.94
CA PRO A 865 -21.08 17.49 23.12
C PRO A 865 -22.30 16.59 22.93
N VAL A 866 -22.70 15.87 23.99
CA VAL A 866 -23.76 14.85 23.97
C VAL A 866 -25.09 15.42 23.44
N ASP A 867 -25.48 16.63 23.87
CA ASP A 867 -26.70 17.32 23.43
C ASP A 867 -26.76 17.59 21.93
N MET A 868 -25.61 17.67 21.27
CA MET A 868 -25.53 17.88 19.83
C MET A 868 -25.58 16.55 19.07
N LYS A 869 -24.91 15.51 19.59
CA LYS A 869 -25.05 14.15 19.07
C LYS A 869 -26.51 13.69 19.15
N SER A 870 -27.24 13.98 20.24
CA SER A 870 -28.65 13.63 20.40
C SER A 870 -29.59 14.45 19.50
N LYS A 871 -29.41 15.77 19.38
CA LYS A 871 -30.22 16.62 18.47
C LYS A 871 -30.05 16.29 16.99
N VAL A 872 -28.87 15.83 16.59
CA VAL A 872 -28.65 15.29 15.24
C VAL A 872 -29.26 13.89 15.12
N GLN A 873 -29.29 13.10 16.20
CA GLN A 873 -29.91 11.76 16.23
C GLN A 873 -31.45 11.76 16.31
N ASP A 874 -32.11 12.86 16.69
CA ASP A 874 -33.56 12.93 16.97
C ASP A 874 -34.48 12.85 15.73
N ARG A 875 -33.96 12.62 14.52
CA ARG A 875 -34.71 12.21 13.28
C ARG A 875 -35.93 13.06 12.87
N GLN A 876 -36.20 14.22 13.45
CA GLN A 876 -37.38 15.03 13.12
C GLN A 876 -37.04 16.11 12.07
N GLY A 877 -37.15 15.74 10.79
CA GLY A 877 -37.08 16.66 9.66
C GLY A 877 -37.26 15.98 8.30
N GLU A 878 -38.03 16.62 7.40
CA GLU A 878 -38.49 16.09 6.08
C GLU A 878 -37.39 15.67 5.09
N ASN A 879 -36.10 15.78 5.40
CA ASN A 879 -34.99 15.35 4.53
C ASN A 879 -34.01 14.38 5.23
N TRP A 880 -34.36 13.88 6.42
CA TRP A 880 -33.49 13.03 7.24
C TRP A 880 -33.11 11.69 6.58
N TYR A 881 -33.99 11.14 5.74
CA TYR A 881 -33.76 9.88 5.02
C TYR A 881 -32.58 9.91 4.03
N LYS A 882 -32.02 11.10 3.71
CA LYS A 882 -30.84 11.24 2.85
C LYS A 882 -29.49 11.21 3.61
N ILE A 883 -29.50 11.29 4.94
CA ILE A 883 -28.28 11.40 5.79
C ILE A 883 -28.13 10.14 6.70
N GLN A 884 -28.83 9.07 6.37
CA GLN A 884 -29.03 7.88 7.23
C GLN A 884 -27.78 6.98 7.40
N GLN A 885 -26.67 7.27 6.71
CA GLN A 885 -25.52 6.35 6.57
C GLN A 885 -24.29 6.72 7.40
N VAL A 886 -24.45 7.46 8.50
CA VAL A 886 -23.30 8.13 9.10
C VAL A 886 -23.10 7.84 10.58
N LEU A 887 -21.99 7.16 10.87
CA LEU A 887 -21.55 6.75 12.19
C LEU A 887 -20.83 7.88 12.95
N PRO A 888 -21.13 8.09 14.25
CA PRO A 888 -20.22 8.79 15.15
C PRO A 888 -19.03 7.88 15.48
N ILE A 889 -17.81 8.41 15.37
CA ILE A 889 -16.60 7.80 15.95
C ILE A 889 -16.53 8.20 17.44
#